data_AF-A0A6L3FA00-F1
#
_entry.id   AF-A0A6L3FA00-F1
#
_cell.length_a   1.000
_cell.length_b   1.000
_cell.length_c   1.000
_cell.angle_alpha   90.00
_cell.angle_beta   90.00
_cell.angle_gamma   90.00
#
_symmetry.space_group_name_H-M   'P 1'
#
loop_
_entity.id
_entity.type
_entity.pdbx_description
1 polymer ?
#
loop_
_entity_poly.entity_id
_entity_poly.type
_entity_poly.pdbx_seq_one_letter_code
_entity_poly.pdbx_strand_id
1 'polypeptide(L)'
;MTQLFTRKFLSRPYLLLFIFVGMAAMLLWGQLTHNETVWGSIVDVDVNQHRVNTALPEPNGRFTIQQTFTPTHDGLREVELLLVRREHLETDGQLTVTLLDDIGNIITEQMFETSGLKHNQDLSVRFEAVRDSAERPFTLQIAGSPDNPITVWGYDLDVYAAGSVTMVPGPLITESVSTTAEDLRLVTRYQLTWREAAQKLFSMFSEQGSLFLLALLFIPLPGLLVLSLGSRCLPKMEKVAWWGTAVALGAALWPTLWFWLSTVGGHWTKGWLWGVLVVGWGVVIGRQVWVSSKKRSAINNVTSRLLRGQQSTINNQQLTITPYLVMLTLLFLGFVVRLLAVRDMAFPLWVDASRHALITAVMTSTGRVITDYGAYLPVDRFPYHYGFHTISASLMMMLERPLPDLLLYLGQLLNALVPLSVYTGTWLMTRRRGASTVAAFLVAIPFFFPAYYATWGRFTQLTGMIIMPVLIALTWLLVRGGRRWRNVWWLVGLLAAGLFLVHFRVFLVYLPFALVVWLMSWGRNGRWLAASGLFSVALIGLRAVQLVQQQQKSLASAVSSTISGYNKFPVGYYETGWERYFVWAAAGLLLIVLIAVFFRQRWAPLPVALIGWVGLLFLILAGEPLGLPEFTIINLNSMYITLFVPLSIFLVVIVSQVWRHVRGLPLLGQGVVVILVSVVGTALFLFGVRQQLSILNPQTILAQPADMGGLAWVDDHLPQDATIAVNSWKWLGNTYAGGDGGAWIVQLTGRQSTTPPADYNYNRAYSAEINEFNETAVDIEDWSTIESANWLREQGVTHIFVGAKGGFFDPATLSRNPTLTPVYAHDGVFIFELGK
;
A
#
# COMPACT_ATOMS: atom_id res chain seq x y z
N MET A 1 -15.21 -39.99 -0.43
CA MET A 1 -15.72 -39.27 -1.62
C MET A 1 -14.99 -37.94 -1.94
N THR A 2 -13.76 -37.72 -1.43
CA THR A 2 -13.03 -36.44 -1.53
C THR A 2 -11.89 -36.46 -2.56
N GLN A 3 -11.48 -37.63 -3.06
CA GLN A 3 -10.47 -37.79 -4.11
C GLN A 3 -11.02 -37.63 -5.55
N LEU A 4 -12.35 -37.52 -5.71
CA LEU A 4 -13.01 -37.29 -7.00
C LEU A 4 -13.02 -35.81 -7.42
N PHE A 5 -12.66 -34.88 -6.54
CA PHE A 5 -12.86 -33.44 -6.75
C PHE A 5 -11.78 -32.76 -7.61
N THR A 6 -10.54 -33.25 -7.63
CA THR A 6 -9.47 -32.74 -8.51
C THR A 6 -9.30 -33.58 -9.76
N ARG A 7 -9.53 -34.90 -9.69
CA ARG A 7 -9.45 -35.80 -10.86
C ARG A 7 -10.46 -35.44 -11.95
N LYS A 8 -11.69 -35.02 -11.62
CA LYS A 8 -12.77 -34.85 -12.62
C LYS A 8 -12.84 -33.50 -13.33
N PHE A 9 -12.17 -32.46 -12.85
CA PHE A 9 -12.21 -31.15 -13.52
C PHE A 9 -11.21 -31.09 -14.69
N LEU A 10 -10.02 -31.68 -14.50
CA LEU A 10 -9.03 -31.90 -15.57
C LEU A 10 -9.30 -33.15 -16.42
N SER A 11 -10.17 -34.09 -16.00
CA SER A 11 -10.62 -35.21 -16.84
C SER A 11 -11.78 -34.86 -17.78
N ARG A 12 -12.14 -33.57 -17.88
CA ARG A 12 -13.21 -33.06 -18.75
C ARG A 12 -12.60 -32.00 -19.67
N PRO A 13 -11.73 -32.41 -20.62
CA PRO A 13 -10.98 -31.48 -21.48
C PRO A 13 -11.90 -30.49 -22.23
N TYR A 14 -13.15 -30.85 -22.48
CA TYR A 14 -14.16 -29.96 -23.05
C TYR A 14 -14.45 -28.69 -22.23
N LEU A 15 -14.24 -28.70 -20.91
CA LEU A 15 -14.40 -27.49 -20.09
C LEU A 15 -13.28 -26.47 -20.35
N LEU A 16 -12.08 -26.94 -20.72
CA LEU A 16 -10.99 -26.05 -21.13
C LEU A 16 -11.35 -25.32 -22.42
N LEU A 17 -11.97 -26.01 -23.39
CA LEU A 17 -12.46 -25.38 -24.62
C LEU A 17 -13.42 -24.22 -24.31
N PHE A 18 -14.40 -24.43 -23.42
CA PHE A 18 -15.33 -23.36 -23.02
C PHE A 18 -14.64 -22.20 -22.29
N ILE A 19 -13.61 -22.48 -21.50
CA ILE A 19 -12.79 -21.43 -20.87
C ILE A 19 -12.07 -20.61 -21.94
N PHE A 20 -11.40 -21.27 -22.90
CA PHE A 20 -10.71 -20.60 -24.00
C PHE A 20 -11.68 -19.77 -24.86
N VAL A 21 -12.87 -20.29 -25.16
CA VAL A 21 -13.91 -19.54 -25.89
C VAL A 21 -14.33 -18.29 -25.11
N GLY A 22 -14.58 -18.38 -23.81
CA GLY A 22 -14.93 -17.21 -23.00
C GLY A 22 -13.79 -16.18 -22.90
N MET A 23 -12.55 -16.64 -22.76
CA MET A 23 -11.38 -15.76 -22.78
C MET A 23 -11.24 -15.06 -24.14
N ALA A 24 -11.29 -15.81 -25.24
CA ALA A 24 -11.20 -15.27 -26.60
C ALA A 24 -12.33 -14.28 -26.91
N ALA A 25 -13.56 -14.58 -26.47
CA ALA A 25 -14.69 -13.67 -26.63
C ALA A 25 -14.46 -12.33 -25.90
N MET A 26 -13.91 -12.36 -24.68
CA MET A 26 -13.60 -11.13 -23.94
C MET A 26 -12.47 -10.32 -24.62
N LEU A 27 -11.43 -11.00 -25.09
CA LEU A 27 -10.32 -10.35 -25.81
C LEU A 27 -10.80 -9.74 -27.14
N LEU A 28 -11.62 -10.47 -27.89
CA LEU A 28 -12.18 -10.01 -29.17
C LEU A 28 -13.13 -8.84 -28.97
N TRP A 29 -14.05 -8.92 -27.99
CA TRP A 29 -14.93 -7.80 -27.62
C TRP A 29 -14.11 -6.54 -27.30
N GLY A 30 -12.98 -6.75 -26.63
CA GLY A 30 -12.06 -5.68 -26.32
C GLY A 30 -11.45 -4.99 -27.53
N GLN A 31 -10.93 -5.78 -28.47
CA GLN A 31 -10.37 -5.26 -29.71
C GLN A 31 -11.42 -4.52 -30.55
N LEU A 32 -12.67 -5.01 -30.57
CA LEU A 32 -13.75 -4.43 -31.38
C LEU A 32 -14.32 -3.13 -30.81
N THR A 33 -14.27 -2.93 -29.50
CA THR A 33 -14.92 -1.77 -28.85
C THR A 33 -14.04 -0.53 -28.81
N HIS A 34 -12.73 -0.64 -29.08
CA HIS A 34 -11.75 0.45 -28.95
C HIS A 34 -11.90 1.28 -27.67
N ASN A 35 -12.41 0.67 -26.59
CA ASN A 35 -12.73 1.41 -25.40
C ASN A 35 -11.43 1.75 -24.65
N GLU A 36 -10.99 3.01 -24.78
CA GLU A 36 -9.74 3.50 -24.17
C GLU A 36 -9.70 3.34 -22.65
N THR A 37 -10.86 3.33 -21.98
CA THR A 37 -10.90 3.10 -20.54
C THR A 37 -10.46 1.68 -20.17
N VAL A 38 -10.61 0.71 -21.09
CA VAL A 38 -10.33 -0.71 -20.89
C VAL A 38 -9.00 -1.13 -21.49
N TRP A 39 -8.76 -0.71 -22.73
CA TRP A 39 -7.63 -1.14 -23.57
C TRP A 39 -6.66 -0.01 -23.87
N GLY A 40 -6.92 1.19 -23.34
CA GLY A 40 -5.99 2.30 -23.46
C GLY A 40 -4.64 1.95 -22.84
N SER A 41 -3.64 2.73 -23.18
CA SER A 41 -2.36 2.69 -22.49
C SER A 41 -2.53 2.96 -20.99
N ILE A 42 -1.56 2.47 -20.22
CA ILE A 42 -1.34 2.96 -18.87
C ILE A 42 -0.35 4.11 -19.03
N VAL A 43 -0.76 5.30 -18.64
CA VAL A 43 0.03 6.54 -18.75
C VAL A 43 0.22 7.07 -17.34
N ASP A 44 1.44 7.50 -17.04
CA ASP A 44 1.79 8.08 -15.74
C ASP A 44 2.73 9.26 -15.90
N VAL A 45 2.85 10.07 -14.85
CA VAL A 45 3.73 11.23 -14.83
C VAL A 45 5.19 10.79 -14.86
N ASP A 46 6.00 11.45 -15.69
CA ASP A 46 7.44 11.24 -15.80
C ASP A 46 8.19 12.43 -15.15
N VAL A 47 8.37 13.53 -15.89
CA VAL A 47 8.91 14.79 -15.35
C VAL A 47 7.76 15.67 -14.88
N ASN A 48 7.88 16.24 -13.69
CA ASN A 48 6.85 17.07 -13.08
C ASN A 48 7.41 18.40 -12.56
N GLN A 49 7.24 19.47 -13.35
CA GLN A 49 7.56 20.84 -12.98
C GLN A 49 6.26 21.62 -12.80
N HIS A 50 5.68 21.56 -11.60
CA HIS A 50 4.38 22.19 -11.30
C HIS A 50 4.49 23.62 -10.74
N ARG A 51 5.68 24.08 -10.36
CA ARG A 51 5.89 25.41 -9.78
C ARG A 51 5.74 26.50 -10.83
N VAL A 52 5.13 27.62 -10.45
CA VAL A 52 4.88 28.77 -11.31
C VAL A 52 4.99 30.07 -10.54
N ASN A 53 5.62 31.08 -11.13
CA ASN A 53 5.61 32.45 -10.59
C ASN A 53 5.84 33.54 -11.63
N THR A 54 6.19 33.18 -12.87
CA THR A 54 6.44 34.14 -13.94
C THR A 54 5.79 33.67 -15.25
N ALA A 55 5.20 34.61 -15.98
CA ALA A 55 4.64 34.34 -17.31
C ALA A 55 5.68 34.71 -18.36
N LEU A 56 5.96 33.81 -19.29
CA LEU A 56 6.92 34.07 -20.37
C LEU A 56 6.36 35.14 -21.35
N PRO A 57 7.23 35.78 -22.16
CA PRO A 57 6.79 36.65 -23.26
C PRO A 57 5.94 35.89 -24.30
N GLU A 58 5.04 36.59 -24.99
CA GLU A 58 4.15 36.00 -26.01
C GLU A 58 4.92 35.69 -27.31
N PRO A 59 4.97 34.42 -27.76
CA PRO A 59 5.60 34.10 -29.03
C PRO A 59 4.72 34.63 -30.16
N ASN A 60 5.17 35.70 -30.83
CA ASN A 60 4.42 36.45 -31.85
C ASN A 60 5.12 36.43 -33.23
N GLY A 61 5.78 35.31 -33.55
CA GLY A 61 6.55 35.13 -34.78
C GLY A 61 7.93 35.80 -34.78
N ARG A 62 8.24 36.59 -33.75
CA ARG A 62 9.55 37.23 -33.54
C ARG A 62 10.59 36.32 -32.91
N PHE A 63 10.15 35.36 -32.11
CA PHE A 63 10.99 34.39 -31.43
C PHE A 63 10.19 33.12 -31.16
N THR A 64 10.90 32.06 -30.77
CA THR A 64 10.32 30.82 -30.26
C THR A 64 10.82 30.58 -28.84
N ILE A 65 9.93 30.09 -27.98
CA ILE A 65 10.30 29.64 -26.63
C ILE A 65 10.75 28.19 -26.78
N GLN A 66 11.88 27.82 -26.19
CA GLN A 66 12.36 26.44 -26.17
C GLN A 66 12.64 25.99 -24.74
N GLN A 67 12.25 24.76 -24.41
CA GLN A 67 12.65 24.08 -23.18
C GLN A 67 13.25 22.73 -23.56
N THR A 68 14.48 22.48 -23.14
CA THR A 68 15.04 21.12 -23.17
C THR A 68 14.58 20.33 -21.95
N PHE A 69 14.33 19.04 -22.13
CA PHE A 69 14.08 18.12 -21.03
C PHE A 69 14.50 16.70 -21.38
N THR A 70 14.72 15.88 -20.35
CA THR A 70 15.13 14.49 -20.49
C THR A 70 14.13 13.58 -19.76
N PRO A 71 13.33 12.78 -20.48
CA PRO A 71 12.45 11.78 -19.89
C PRO A 71 13.23 10.79 -19.02
N THR A 72 12.67 10.40 -17.87
CA THR A 72 13.28 9.35 -17.04
C THR A 72 12.81 7.95 -17.44
N HIS A 73 11.74 7.88 -18.24
CA HIS A 73 11.12 6.63 -18.68
C HIS A 73 11.04 6.51 -20.21
N ASP A 74 11.04 5.26 -20.68
CA ASP A 74 10.70 4.95 -22.07
C ASP A 74 9.18 5.12 -22.31
N GLY A 75 8.80 5.45 -23.54
CA GLY A 75 7.42 5.61 -23.95
C GLY A 75 6.87 7.02 -23.75
N LEU A 76 7.71 8.06 -23.83
CA LEU A 76 7.25 9.46 -23.82
C LEU A 76 6.07 9.63 -24.79
N ARG A 77 4.95 10.14 -24.29
CA ARG A 77 3.68 10.16 -25.04
C ARG A 77 2.93 11.49 -24.98
N GLU A 78 3.14 12.24 -23.90
CA GLU A 78 2.39 13.47 -23.68
C GLU A 78 3.29 14.52 -23.01
N VAL A 79 3.10 15.76 -23.44
CA VAL A 79 3.67 16.96 -22.81
C VAL A 79 2.51 17.89 -22.46
N GLU A 80 2.45 18.34 -21.22
CA GLU A 80 1.44 19.26 -20.72
C GLU A 80 2.07 20.58 -20.29
N LEU A 81 1.45 21.67 -20.74
CA LEU A 81 1.85 23.05 -20.44
C LEU A 81 0.70 23.76 -19.72
N LEU A 82 1.01 24.74 -18.87
CA LEU A 82 0.00 25.62 -18.29
C LEU A 82 -0.01 26.96 -19.03
N LEU A 83 -1.15 27.29 -19.65
CA LEU A 83 -1.28 28.45 -20.50
C LEU A 83 -1.54 29.76 -19.74
N VAL A 84 -1.03 30.85 -20.29
CA VAL A 84 -1.31 32.23 -19.89
C VAL A 84 -1.93 32.95 -21.07
N ARG A 85 -3.17 33.44 -20.92
CA ARG A 85 -3.74 34.43 -21.85
C ARG A 85 -3.50 35.83 -21.32
N ARG A 86 -3.05 36.73 -22.20
CA ARG A 86 -2.81 38.13 -21.88
C ARG A 86 -3.97 38.99 -22.36
N GLU A 87 -4.56 39.75 -21.43
CA GLU A 87 -5.83 40.45 -21.63
C GLU A 87 -5.78 41.65 -22.59
N HIS A 88 -4.59 42.15 -22.91
CA HIS A 88 -4.41 43.36 -23.71
C HIS A 88 -4.47 43.13 -25.24
N LEU A 89 -4.65 41.88 -25.67
CA LEU A 89 -4.80 41.47 -27.06
C LEU A 89 -6.19 40.83 -27.22
N GLU A 90 -7.15 41.58 -27.76
CA GLU A 90 -8.48 41.05 -28.16
C GLU A 90 -8.42 40.25 -29.48
N THR A 91 -7.22 39.97 -29.97
CA THR A 91 -6.97 39.27 -31.23
C THR A 91 -6.90 37.77 -31.03
N ASP A 92 -7.37 37.02 -32.02
CA ASP A 92 -7.17 35.58 -32.10
C ASP A 92 -6.06 35.30 -33.13
N GLY A 93 -5.06 34.53 -32.69
CA GLY A 93 -3.98 33.99 -33.52
C GLY A 93 -3.86 32.47 -33.39
N GLN A 94 -2.70 31.94 -33.75
CA GLN A 94 -2.34 30.54 -33.65
C GLN A 94 -1.16 30.33 -32.72
N LEU A 95 -1.22 29.26 -31.92
CA LEU A 95 -0.12 28.76 -31.11
C LEU A 95 0.33 27.41 -31.69
N THR A 96 1.61 27.27 -31.98
CA THR A 96 2.21 26.02 -32.48
C THR A 96 3.13 25.45 -31.42
N VAL A 97 2.95 24.18 -31.10
CA VAL A 97 3.83 23.42 -30.20
C VAL A 97 4.48 22.29 -30.97
N THR A 98 5.80 22.30 -31.00
CA THR A 98 6.63 21.34 -31.74
C THR A 98 7.56 20.63 -30.78
N LEU A 99 7.59 19.30 -30.82
CA LEU A 99 8.52 18.48 -30.04
C LEU A 99 9.61 17.94 -30.96
N LEU A 100 10.86 18.19 -30.61
CA LEU A 100 12.04 17.74 -31.33
C LEU A 100 12.82 16.69 -30.52
N ASP A 101 13.43 15.73 -31.21
CA ASP A 101 14.43 14.83 -30.63
C ASP A 101 15.82 15.48 -30.50
N ASP A 102 16.80 14.72 -30.01
CA ASP A 102 18.17 15.13 -29.74
C ASP A 102 18.97 15.54 -30.99
N ILE A 103 18.51 15.12 -32.18
CA ILE A 103 19.11 15.47 -33.47
C ILE A 103 18.26 16.47 -34.27
N GLY A 104 17.18 16.98 -33.68
CA GLY A 104 16.34 18.03 -34.26
C GLY A 104 15.24 17.55 -35.21
N ASN A 105 14.90 16.25 -35.23
CA ASN A 105 13.76 15.77 -35.98
C ASN A 105 12.45 16.09 -35.24
N ILE A 106 11.42 16.44 -36.00
CA ILE A 106 10.08 16.68 -35.47
C ILE A 106 9.42 15.34 -35.10
N ILE A 107 9.16 15.15 -33.80
CA ILE A 107 8.36 14.04 -33.27
C ILE A 107 6.88 14.34 -33.44
N THR A 108 6.46 15.55 -33.10
CA THR A 108 5.09 16.02 -33.31
C THR A 108 5.07 17.54 -33.44
N GLU A 109 4.12 18.04 -34.22
CA GLU A 109 3.81 19.46 -34.34
C GLU A 109 2.28 19.60 -34.30
N GLN A 110 1.79 20.44 -33.40
CA GLN A 110 0.36 20.69 -33.23
C GLN A 110 0.09 22.18 -33.20
N MET A 111 -0.88 22.60 -34.01
CA MET A 111 -1.35 23.98 -34.09
C MET A 111 -2.69 24.11 -33.38
N PHE A 112 -2.83 25.16 -32.57
CA PHE A 112 -4.01 25.45 -31.78
C PHE A 112 -4.53 26.85 -32.10
N GLU A 113 -5.82 26.95 -32.39
CA GLU A 113 -6.52 28.23 -32.51
C GLU A 113 -6.68 28.85 -31.12
N THR A 114 -6.17 30.06 -30.94
CA THR A 114 -6.11 30.70 -29.61
C THR A 114 -7.48 31.17 -29.10
N SER A 115 -8.48 31.28 -29.96
CA SER A 115 -9.87 31.61 -29.60
C SER A 115 -10.49 30.62 -28.60
N GLY A 116 -10.06 29.35 -28.65
CA GLY A 116 -10.52 28.29 -27.75
C GLY A 116 -9.71 28.15 -26.45
N LEU A 117 -8.60 28.87 -26.31
CA LEU A 117 -7.66 28.72 -25.20
C LEU A 117 -7.90 29.77 -24.11
N LYS A 118 -7.87 29.32 -22.84
CA LYS A 118 -8.12 30.13 -21.65
C LYS A 118 -6.87 30.30 -20.80
N HIS A 119 -6.83 31.38 -20.03
CA HIS A 119 -5.83 31.58 -18.98
C HIS A 119 -5.94 30.45 -17.92
N ASN A 120 -4.82 29.94 -17.43
CA ASN A 120 -4.72 28.82 -16.49
C ASN A 120 -5.37 27.52 -16.97
N GLN A 121 -5.35 27.31 -18.29
CA GLN A 121 -5.76 26.03 -18.88
C GLN A 121 -4.54 25.14 -19.08
N ASP A 122 -4.67 23.86 -18.70
CA ASP A 122 -3.71 22.83 -19.08
C ASP A 122 -3.85 22.50 -20.58
N LEU A 123 -2.77 22.63 -21.35
CA LEU A 123 -2.68 22.24 -22.74
C LEU A 123 -1.88 20.94 -22.85
N SER A 124 -2.56 19.83 -23.16
CA SER A 124 -1.91 18.53 -23.37
C SER A 124 -1.64 18.27 -24.86
N VAL A 125 -0.36 18.18 -25.21
CA VAL A 125 0.12 17.75 -26.53
C VAL A 125 0.37 16.25 -26.50
N ARG A 126 -0.49 15.48 -27.16
CA ARG A 126 -0.46 14.00 -27.19
C ARG A 126 0.03 13.49 -28.53
N PHE A 127 0.93 12.51 -28.50
CA PHE A 127 1.55 11.91 -29.69
C PHE A 127 1.71 10.39 -29.51
N GLU A 128 2.21 9.70 -30.54
CA GLU A 128 2.53 8.27 -30.39
C GLU A 128 3.69 8.06 -29.42
N ALA A 129 3.62 7.02 -28.59
CA ALA A 129 4.66 6.76 -27.60
C ALA A 129 6.03 6.55 -28.28
N VAL A 130 6.98 7.44 -27.98
CA VAL A 130 8.35 7.41 -28.50
C VAL A 130 9.11 6.28 -27.81
N ARG A 131 9.74 5.40 -28.61
CA ARG A 131 10.53 4.28 -28.11
C ARG A 131 11.97 4.70 -27.82
N ASP A 132 12.55 4.05 -26.83
CA ASP A 132 13.87 4.35 -26.28
C ASP A 132 14.02 5.84 -25.92
N SER A 133 12.98 6.46 -25.34
CA SER A 133 12.95 7.89 -24.97
C SER A 133 13.67 8.22 -23.67
N ALA A 134 13.86 7.23 -22.79
CA ALA A 134 14.53 7.43 -21.50
C ALA A 134 15.96 7.97 -21.69
N GLU A 135 16.35 8.93 -20.85
CA GLU A 135 17.71 9.50 -20.78
C GLU A 135 18.17 10.19 -22.07
N ARG A 136 17.26 10.50 -23.00
CA ARG A 136 17.55 11.28 -24.21
C ARG A 136 16.98 12.69 -24.09
N PRO A 137 17.71 13.73 -24.52
CA PRO A 137 17.20 15.08 -24.49
C PRO A 137 16.16 15.28 -25.60
N PHE A 138 15.10 16.01 -25.27
CA PHE A 138 14.09 16.49 -26.20
C PHE A 138 13.99 18.01 -26.07
N THR A 139 13.62 18.67 -27.16
CA THR A 139 13.40 20.12 -27.17
C THR A 139 11.94 20.39 -27.49
N LEU A 140 11.23 20.99 -26.54
CA LEU A 140 9.90 21.53 -26.77
C LEU A 140 10.02 22.96 -27.29
N GLN A 141 9.45 23.23 -28.46
CA GLN A 141 9.38 24.55 -29.06
C GLN A 141 7.95 25.06 -29.06
N ILE A 142 7.78 26.32 -28.67
CA ILE A 142 6.49 27.02 -28.68
C ILE A 142 6.65 28.27 -29.54
N ALA A 143 5.86 28.34 -30.61
CA ALA A 143 5.81 29.44 -31.55
C ALA A 143 4.37 29.97 -31.64
N GLY A 144 4.20 31.19 -32.14
CA GLY A 144 2.87 31.74 -32.37
C GLY A 144 2.84 32.73 -33.51
N SER A 145 1.64 32.98 -34.04
CA SER A 145 1.41 34.00 -35.07
C SER A 145 1.59 35.41 -34.51
N PRO A 146 1.76 36.45 -35.36
CA PRO A 146 1.90 37.84 -34.90
C PRO A 146 0.83 38.32 -33.92
N ASP A 147 -0.41 37.85 -34.09
CA ASP A 147 -1.56 38.25 -33.26
C ASP A 147 -1.84 37.32 -32.06
N ASN A 148 -0.90 36.41 -31.71
CA ASN A 148 -1.07 35.41 -30.66
C ASN A 148 -1.12 36.04 -29.24
N PRO A 149 -2.22 35.88 -28.48
CA PRO A 149 -2.34 36.40 -27.12
C PRO A 149 -1.95 35.37 -26.02
N ILE A 150 -1.49 34.18 -26.42
CA ILE A 150 -1.22 33.05 -25.52
C ILE A 150 0.28 32.83 -25.33
N THR A 151 0.69 32.65 -24.09
CA THR A 151 2.02 32.18 -23.69
C THR A 151 1.89 31.09 -22.62
N VAL A 152 2.99 30.74 -21.95
CA VAL A 152 3.05 29.69 -20.94
C VAL A 152 3.59 30.22 -19.62
N TRP A 153 3.18 29.58 -18.53
CA TRP A 153 3.79 29.80 -17.22
C TRP A 153 5.18 29.17 -17.15
N GLY A 154 6.06 29.81 -16.36
CA GLY A 154 7.36 29.30 -15.97
C GLY A 154 7.69 29.63 -14.52
N TYR A 155 8.91 29.29 -14.15
CA TYR A 155 9.48 29.55 -12.83
C TYR A 155 10.83 30.26 -12.99
N ASP A 156 11.09 31.23 -12.12
CA ASP A 156 12.27 32.12 -12.17
C ASP A 156 13.52 31.55 -11.48
N LEU A 157 13.48 30.28 -11.04
CA LEU A 157 14.63 29.52 -10.56
C LEU A 157 14.76 28.21 -11.35
N ASP A 158 15.98 27.72 -11.51
CA ASP A 158 16.25 26.37 -11.99
C ASP A 158 15.74 25.35 -10.97
N VAL A 159 14.69 24.64 -11.35
CA VAL A 159 14.06 23.55 -10.60
C VAL A 159 14.24 22.21 -11.31
N TYR A 160 15.00 22.18 -12.40
CA TYR A 160 15.18 21.00 -13.23
C TYR A 160 16.56 21.01 -13.93
N ALA A 161 17.53 20.31 -13.33
CA ALA A 161 18.92 20.39 -13.76
C ALA A 161 19.20 19.81 -15.16
N ALA A 162 18.28 19.02 -15.72
CA ALA A 162 18.41 18.38 -17.03
C ALA A 162 17.79 19.18 -18.18
N GLY A 163 17.44 20.45 -17.95
CA GLY A 163 16.78 21.33 -18.92
C GLY A 163 17.08 22.80 -18.69
N SER A 164 16.66 23.63 -19.65
CA SER A 164 16.67 25.10 -19.51
C SER A 164 15.72 25.74 -20.51
N VAL A 165 15.10 26.86 -20.12
CA VAL A 165 14.40 27.75 -21.05
C VAL A 165 15.39 28.55 -21.89
N THR A 166 15.17 28.61 -23.20
CA THR A 166 15.88 29.52 -24.10
C THR A 166 14.90 30.23 -25.04
N MET A 167 15.23 31.47 -25.38
CA MET A 167 14.47 32.28 -26.34
C MET A 167 15.25 32.33 -27.65
N VAL A 168 14.75 31.68 -28.69
CA VAL A 168 15.44 31.60 -29.99
C VAL A 168 14.85 32.66 -30.93
N PRO A 169 15.65 33.66 -31.37
CA PRO A 169 15.18 34.70 -32.28
C PRO A 169 14.71 34.13 -33.62
N GLY A 170 13.67 34.74 -34.18
CA GLY A 170 13.21 34.46 -35.53
C GLY A 170 14.23 34.95 -36.58
N PRO A 171 14.13 34.48 -37.82
CA PRO A 171 15.13 34.73 -38.88
C PRO A 171 15.30 36.21 -39.27
N LEU A 172 14.43 37.10 -38.80
CA LEU A 172 14.39 38.52 -39.14
C LEU A 172 14.77 39.44 -37.97
N ILE A 173 15.20 38.88 -36.82
CA ILE A 173 15.46 39.65 -35.59
C ILE A 173 16.85 39.32 -35.03
N THR A 174 17.57 40.37 -34.69
CA THR A 174 18.93 40.33 -34.13
C THR A 174 18.98 40.72 -32.64
N GLU A 175 17.87 41.22 -32.08
CA GLU A 175 17.76 41.57 -30.65
C GLU A 175 17.34 40.37 -29.81
N SER A 176 18.03 40.16 -28.69
CA SER A 176 17.73 39.10 -27.71
C SER A 176 16.50 39.45 -26.87
N VAL A 177 15.50 38.57 -26.83
CA VAL A 177 14.35 38.69 -25.93
C VAL A 177 14.72 38.14 -24.56
N SER A 178 14.65 38.99 -23.52
CA SER A 178 14.94 38.58 -22.14
C SER A 178 13.69 38.00 -21.46
N THR A 179 13.89 36.94 -20.68
CA THR A 179 12.89 36.39 -19.75
C THR A 179 13.56 36.20 -18.39
N THR A 180 12.78 36.24 -17.31
CA THR A 180 13.24 35.84 -15.98
C THR A 180 12.99 34.37 -15.69
N ALA A 181 12.25 33.67 -16.55
CA ALA A 181 11.99 32.24 -16.40
C ALA A 181 13.24 31.42 -16.74
N GLU A 182 13.65 30.56 -15.81
CA GLU A 182 14.71 29.56 -15.99
C GLU A 182 14.11 28.23 -16.48
N ASP A 183 12.89 27.89 -16.04
CA ASP A 183 12.17 26.67 -16.38
C ASP A 183 10.70 26.94 -16.78
N LEU A 184 10.13 26.06 -17.62
CA LEU A 184 8.70 26.05 -17.92
C LEU A 184 7.89 25.28 -16.87
N ARG A 185 6.61 25.67 -16.69
CA ARG A 185 5.63 24.75 -16.08
C ARG A 185 5.36 23.61 -17.07
N LEU A 186 6.07 22.51 -16.89
CA LEU A 186 6.07 21.37 -17.79
C LEU A 186 5.76 20.08 -17.03
N VAL A 187 4.80 19.30 -17.53
CA VAL A 187 4.58 17.93 -17.07
C VAL A 187 4.65 16.98 -18.25
N THR A 188 5.54 16.00 -18.20
CA THR A 188 5.63 14.96 -19.23
C THR A 188 5.01 13.67 -18.71
N ARG A 189 4.47 12.86 -19.62
CA ARG A 189 3.91 11.56 -19.28
C ARG A 189 4.42 10.49 -20.21
N TYR A 190 4.71 9.34 -19.62
CA TYR A 190 5.13 8.15 -20.34
C TYR A 190 4.01 7.12 -20.38
N GLN A 191 3.99 6.32 -21.44
CA GLN A 191 3.17 5.13 -21.53
C GLN A 191 3.98 3.93 -21.03
N LEU A 192 3.47 3.25 -20.00
CA LEU A 192 4.07 2.01 -19.49
C LEU A 192 3.99 0.90 -20.56
N THR A 193 5.10 0.68 -21.25
CA THR A 193 5.25 -0.42 -22.21
C THR A 193 5.54 -1.74 -21.48
N TRP A 194 5.34 -2.88 -22.16
CA TRP A 194 5.68 -4.18 -21.56
C TRP A 194 7.19 -4.34 -21.33
N ARG A 195 8.02 -3.71 -22.17
CA ARG A 195 9.48 -3.74 -22.07
C ARG A 195 9.94 -2.95 -20.85
N GLU A 196 9.42 -1.73 -20.71
CA GLU A 196 9.67 -0.86 -19.56
C GLU A 196 9.22 -1.54 -18.26
N ALA A 197 8.01 -2.10 -18.24
CA ALA A 197 7.51 -2.85 -17.08
C ALA A 197 8.43 -4.03 -16.71
N ALA A 198 8.94 -4.77 -17.70
CA ALA A 198 9.86 -5.87 -17.48
C ALA A 198 11.23 -5.40 -16.96
N GLN A 199 11.75 -4.29 -17.49
CA GLN A 199 13.01 -3.68 -17.04
C GLN A 199 12.90 -3.18 -15.59
N LYS A 200 11.85 -2.44 -15.25
CA LYS A 200 11.57 -1.98 -13.88
C LYS A 200 11.41 -3.13 -12.88
N LEU A 201 10.73 -4.20 -13.29
CA LEU A 201 10.63 -5.39 -12.43
C LEU A 201 12.01 -6.04 -12.23
N PHE A 202 12.79 -6.17 -13.30
CA PHE A 202 14.12 -6.75 -13.20
C PHE A 202 15.04 -5.93 -12.27
N SER A 203 15.06 -4.60 -12.40
CA SER A 203 15.82 -3.73 -11.52
C SER A 203 15.38 -3.89 -10.07
N MET A 204 14.08 -3.80 -9.78
CA MET A 204 13.55 -4.00 -8.42
C MET A 204 13.89 -5.37 -7.83
N PHE A 205 13.78 -6.45 -8.61
CA PHE A 205 14.18 -7.79 -8.13
C PHE A 205 15.68 -7.92 -7.92
N SER A 206 16.50 -7.23 -8.72
CA SER A 206 17.95 -7.25 -8.58
C SER A 206 18.42 -6.45 -7.35
N GLU A 207 17.82 -5.28 -7.11
CA GLU A 207 18.17 -4.38 -6.02
C GLU A 207 17.56 -4.84 -4.69
N GLN A 208 16.29 -5.22 -4.70
CA GLN A 208 15.51 -5.53 -3.49
C GLN A 208 15.33 -7.03 -3.25
N GLY A 209 15.91 -7.89 -4.11
CA GLY A 209 15.79 -9.34 -4.02
C GLY A 209 16.24 -9.93 -2.68
N SER A 210 17.29 -9.36 -2.07
CA SER A 210 17.77 -9.77 -0.75
C SER A 210 16.77 -9.46 0.36
N LEU A 211 16.10 -8.29 0.30
CA LEU A 211 15.01 -7.93 1.20
C LEU A 211 13.85 -8.90 1.07
N PHE A 212 13.41 -9.17 -0.17
CA PHE A 212 12.29 -10.09 -0.41
C PHE A 212 12.58 -11.50 0.10
N LEU A 213 13.75 -12.04 -0.23
CA LEU A 213 14.15 -13.36 0.21
C LEU A 213 14.27 -13.44 1.74
N LEU A 214 14.93 -12.46 2.37
CA LEU A 214 15.09 -12.44 3.81
C LEU A 214 13.75 -12.32 4.52
N ALA A 215 12.86 -11.43 4.07
CA ALA A 215 11.52 -11.28 4.63
C ALA A 215 10.69 -12.58 4.49
N LEU A 216 10.75 -13.26 3.34
CA LEU A 216 10.08 -14.54 3.10
C LEU A 216 10.63 -15.68 3.96
N LEU A 217 11.90 -15.61 4.39
CA LEU A 217 12.49 -16.57 5.33
C LEU A 217 12.21 -16.19 6.79
N PHE A 218 12.21 -14.89 7.11
CA PHE A 218 12.11 -14.36 8.47
C PHE A 218 10.68 -14.38 8.99
N ILE A 219 9.72 -13.85 8.23
CA ILE A 219 8.33 -13.70 8.67
C ILE A 219 7.71 -15.05 9.09
N PRO A 220 7.70 -16.11 8.26
CA PRO A 220 7.03 -17.35 8.64
C PRO A 220 7.76 -18.15 9.72
N LEU A 221 9.05 -17.90 9.98
CA LEU A 221 9.90 -18.78 10.81
C LEU A 221 9.30 -19.15 12.18
N PRO A 222 8.94 -18.20 13.07
CA PRO A 222 8.41 -18.58 14.38
C PRO A 222 7.07 -19.34 14.25
N GLY A 223 6.26 -19.02 13.25
CA GLY A 223 5.05 -19.78 12.93
C GLY A 223 5.34 -21.21 12.47
N LEU A 224 6.36 -21.42 11.64
CA LEU A 224 6.82 -22.75 11.21
C LEU A 224 7.33 -23.56 12.40
N LEU A 225 8.11 -22.95 13.30
CA LEU A 225 8.58 -23.60 14.52
C LEU A 225 7.42 -24.08 15.39
N VAL A 226 6.46 -23.20 15.67
CA VAL A 226 5.25 -23.52 16.46
C VAL A 226 4.42 -24.63 15.81
N LEU A 227 4.13 -24.53 14.51
CA LEU A 227 3.34 -25.54 13.78
C LEU A 227 4.08 -26.87 13.68
N SER A 228 5.39 -26.83 13.51
CA SER A 228 6.21 -28.03 13.44
C SER A 228 6.19 -28.72 14.79
N LEU A 229 6.47 -28.02 15.90
CA LEU A 229 6.48 -28.55 17.27
C LEU A 229 5.12 -29.08 17.70
N GLY A 230 4.05 -28.33 17.44
CA GLY A 230 2.66 -28.67 17.78
C GLY A 230 1.98 -29.69 16.85
N SER A 231 2.66 -30.18 15.81
CA SER A 231 2.05 -30.97 14.71
C SER A 231 1.26 -32.22 15.13
N ARG A 232 1.51 -32.76 16.34
CA ARG A 232 0.76 -33.91 16.89
C ARG A 232 -0.64 -33.54 17.37
N CYS A 233 -0.82 -32.30 17.84
CA CYS A 233 -2.07 -31.78 18.39
C CYS A 233 -2.94 -31.10 17.34
N LEU A 234 -2.34 -30.71 16.21
CA LEU A 234 -3.01 -29.97 15.14
C LEU A 234 -3.79 -30.90 14.19
N PRO A 235 -5.03 -30.53 13.81
CA PRO A 235 -5.73 -31.20 12.73
C PRO A 235 -4.94 -31.10 11.41
N LYS A 236 -5.05 -32.13 10.55
CA LYS A 236 -4.38 -32.12 9.24
C LYS A 236 -4.84 -30.91 8.40
N MET A 237 -3.87 -30.11 7.98
CA MET A 237 -4.07 -28.99 7.06
C MET A 237 -3.57 -29.34 5.66
N GLU A 238 -4.16 -28.72 4.65
CA GLU A 238 -3.61 -28.69 3.30
C GLU A 238 -2.34 -27.82 3.30
N LYS A 239 -1.38 -28.08 2.40
CA LYS A 239 -0.04 -27.47 2.48
C LYS A 239 -0.06 -25.95 2.25
N VAL A 240 -0.87 -25.42 1.32
CA VAL A 240 -1.01 -23.97 1.12
C VAL A 240 -1.60 -23.33 2.38
N ALA A 241 -2.65 -23.93 2.93
CA ALA A 241 -3.24 -23.48 4.20
C ALA A 241 -2.25 -23.55 5.38
N TRP A 242 -1.35 -24.53 5.39
CA TRP A 242 -0.30 -24.66 6.40
C TRP A 242 0.70 -23.51 6.31
N TRP A 243 1.16 -23.17 5.10
CA TRP A 243 2.05 -22.02 4.87
C TRP A 243 1.38 -20.69 5.24
N GLY A 244 0.12 -20.48 4.85
CA GLY A 244 -0.59 -19.25 5.26
C GLY A 244 -0.82 -19.17 6.77
N THR A 245 -1.06 -20.30 7.44
CA THR A 245 -1.10 -20.34 8.92
C THR A 245 0.28 -20.00 9.52
N ALA A 246 1.36 -20.49 8.92
CA ALA A 246 2.72 -20.19 9.36
C ALA A 246 3.07 -18.71 9.21
N VAL A 247 2.71 -18.08 8.08
CA VAL A 247 2.90 -16.64 7.85
C VAL A 247 2.09 -15.81 8.85
N ALA A 248 0.81 -16.15 9.07
CA ALA A 248 -0.04 -15.47 10.05
C ALA A 248 0.50 -15.59 11.49
N LEU A 249 0.92 -16.79 11.89
CA LEU A 249 1.57 -16.98 13.20
C LEU A 249 2.90 -16.26 13.29
N GLY A 250 3.65 -16.24 12.19
CA GLY A 250 4.92 -15.53 12.07
C GLY A 250 4.78 -14.04 12.38
N ALA A 251 3.86 -13.39 11.65
CA ALA A 251 3.51 -11.99 11.86
C ALA A 251 2.96 -11.69 13.27
N ALA A 252 2.31 -12.66 13.92
CA ALA A 252 1.80 -12.53 15.28
C ALA A 252 2.89 -12.74 16.36
N LEU A 253 3.84 -13.63 16.14
CA LEU A 253 4.83 -14.06 17.13
C LEU A 253 6.03 -13.13 17.24
N TRP A 254 6.51 -12.56 16.13
CA TRP A 254 7.63 -11.60 16.16
C TRP A 254 7.39 -10.43 17.14
N PRO A 255 6.22 -9.78 17.13
CA PRO A 255 5.87 -8.75 18.12
C PRO A 255 5.93 -9.25 19.56
N THR A 256 5.44 -10.47 19.81
CA THR A 256 5.45 -11.07 21.15
C THR A 256 6.87 -11.40 21.61
N LEU A 257 7.73 -11.92 20.73
CA LEU A 257 9.13 -12.22 21.03
C LEU A 257 9.92 -10.95 21.37
N TRP A 258 9.75 -9.90 20.56
CA TRP A 258 10.31 -8.58 20.83
C TRP A 258 9.84 -8.00 22.17
N PHE A 259 8.54 -8.08 22.44
CA PHE A 259 7.95 -7.60 23.69
C PHE A 259 8.55 -8.27 24.92
N TRP A 260 8.57 -9.60 24.96
CA TRP A 260 9.07 -10.33 26.11
C TRP A 260 10.59 -10.20 26.28
N LEU A 261 11.37 -10.20 25.19
CA LEU A 261 12.81 -9.95 25.27
C LEU A 261 13.09 -8.56 25.87
N SER A 262 12.38 -7.52 25.40
CA SER A 262 12.53 -6.16 25.91
C SER A 262 12.10 -6.05 27.38
N THR A 263 11.03 -6.76 27.75
CA THR A 263 10.49 -6.76 29.13
C THR A 263 11.48 -7.33 30.13
N VAL A 264 12.27 -8.34 29.74
CA VAL A 264 13.33 -8.91 30.60
C VAL A 264 14.66 -8.15 30.49
N GLY A 265 14.67 -6.97 29.85
CA GLY A 265 15.86 -6.12 29.68
C GLY A 265 16.79 -6.54 28.53
N GLY A 266 16.43 -7.55 27.75
CA GLY A 266 17.18 -7.95 26.56
C GLY A 266 17.05 -6.95 25.42
N HIS A 267 17.88 -7.13 24.40
CA HIS A 267 17.82 -6.37 23.15
C HIS A 267 18.18 -7.29 21.98
N TRP A 268 17.54 -7.07 20.84
CA TRP A 268 17.93 -7.70 19.58
C TRP A 268 19.20 -7.05 19.06
N THR A 269 20.03 -7.86 18.40
CA THR A 269 21.17 -7.38 17.61
C THR A 269 21.16 -8.10 16.28
N LYS A 270 21.88 -7.57 15.30
CA LYS A 270 22.12 -8.22 14.00
C LYS A 270 22.55 -9.69 14.18
N GLY A 271 23.49 -9.95 15.10
CA GLY A 271 23.97 -11.31 15.39
C GLY A 271 22.89 -12.24 15.95
N TRP A 272 22.10 -11.78 16.92
CA TRP A 272 21.00 -12.58 17.49
C TRP A 272 19.91 -12.89 16.45
N LEU A 273 19.55 -11.93 15.61
CA LEU A 273 18.56 -12.12 14.56
C LEU A 273 19.01 -13.17 13.53
N TRP A 274 20.25 -13.07 13.04
CA TRP A 274 20.83 -14.08 12.15
C TRP A 274 20.95 -15.45 12.84
N GLY A 275 21.37 -15.48 14.10
CA GLY A 275 21.44 -16.71 14.90
C GLY A 275 20.08 -17.41 15.01
N VAL A 276 19.03 -16.67 15.35
CA VAL A 276 17.66 -17.18 15.41
C VAL A 276 17.19 -17.68 14.04
N LEU A 277 17.51 -16.96 12.97
CA LEU A 277 17.13 -17.35 11.61
C LEU A 277 17.79 -18.67 11.20
N VAL A 278 19.12 -18.78 11.36
CA VAL A 278 19.90 -19.97 10.98
C VAL A 278 19.51 -21.18 11.83
N VAL A 279 19.51 -21.04 13.16
CA VAL A 279 19.16 -22.12 14.08
C VAL A 279 17.70 -22.53 13.89
N GLY A 280 16.79 -21.56 13.76
CA GLY A 280 15.37 -21.80 13.57
C GLY A 280 15.09 -22.59 12.29
N TRP A 281 15.66 -22.20 11.15
CA TRP A 281 15.52 -22.96 9.91
C TRP A 281 16.20 -24.32 9.99
N GLY A 282 17.36 -24.43 10.65
CA GLY A 282 18.01 -25.71 10.95
C GLY A 282 17.09 -26.69 11.70
N VAL A 283 16.36 -26.20 12.71
CA VAL A 283 15.37 -26.99 13.46
C VAL A 283 14.18 -27.40 12.57
N VAL A 284 13.64 -26.48 11.77
CA VAL A 284 12.51 -26.76 10.86
C VAL A 284 12.90 -27.85 9.85
N ILE A 285 14.05 -27.69 9.19
CA ILE A 285 14.56 -28.64 8.18
C ILE A 285 14.88 -29.97 8.84
N GLY A 286 15.64 -29.98 9.96
CA GLY A 286 16.00 -31.19 10.69
C GLY A 286 14.78 -32.00 11.13
N ARG A 287 13.71 -31.34 11.61
CA ARG A 287 12.46 -32.00 11.96
C ARG A 287 11.76 -32.59 10.74
N GLN A 288 11.72 -31.89 9.61
CA GLN A 288 11.12 -32.42 8.38
C GLN A 288 11.87 -33.65 7.86
N VAL A 289 13.20 -33.64 7.90
CA VAL A 289 14.05 -34.79 7.54
C VAL A 289 13.78 -35.96 8.49
N TRP A 290 13.74 -35.73 9.80
CA TRP A 290 13.48 -36.77 10.81
C TRP A 290 12.09 -37.41 10.67
N VAL A 291 11.03 -36.62 10.42
CA VAL A 291 9.69 -37.16 10.18
C VAL A 291 9.66 -37.98 8.89
N SER A 292 10.40 -37.56 7.87
CA SER A 292 10.47 -38.26 6.58
C SER A 292 11.26 -39.56 6.68
N SER A 293 12.36 -39.60 7.43
CA SER A 293 13.16 -40.81 7.66
C SER A 293 12.40 -41.84 8.49
N LYS A 294 11.65 -41.44 9.53
CA LYS A 294 10.76 -42.35 10.28
C LYS A 294 9.66 -42.95 9.42
N LYS A 295 9.08 -42.17 8.49
CA LYS A 295 8.10 -42.71 7.53
C LYS A 295 8.74 -43.71 6.57
N ARG A 296 9.94 -43.44 6.04
CA ARG A 296 10.68 -44.39 5.18
C ARG A 296 11.08 -45.66 5.94
N SER A 297 11.54 -45.55 7.18
CA SER A 297 11.87 -46.71 8.03
C SER A 297 10.62 -47.53 8.39
N ALA A 298 9.49 -46.89 8.68
CA ALA A 298 8.21 -47.57 8.89
C ALA A 298 7.70 -48.26 7.60
N ILE A 299 7.91 -47.65 6.43
CA ILE A 299 7.58 -48.27 5.13
C ILE A 299 8.52 -49.45 4.87
N ASN A 300 9.83 -49.33 5.11
CA ASN A 300 10.80 -50.42 4.93
C ASN A 300 10.58 -51.60 5.90
N ASN A 301 10.11 -51.34 7.12
CA ASN A 301 9.71 -52.38 8.08
C ASN A 301 8.37 -53.05 7.73
N VAL A 302 7.54 -52.40 6.90
CA VAL A 302 6.29 -52.96 6.38
C VAL A 302 6.51 -53.66 5.03
N THR A 303 7.38 -53.16 4.15
CA THR A 303 7.76 -53.84 2.90
C THR A 303 8.62 -55.09 3.15
N SER A 304 9.46 -55.12 4.19
CA SER A 304 10.11 -56.37 4.61
C SER A 304 9.14 -57.43 5.15
N ARG A 305 7.95 -57.02 5.63
CA ARG A 305 6.85 -57.95 5.99
C ARG A 305 5.92 -58.29 4.81
N LEU A 306 5.75 -57.39 3.84
CA LEU A 306 4.91 -57.60 2.64
C LEU A 306 5.63 -58.33 1.50
N LEU A 307 6.97 -58.38 1.50
CA LEU A 307 7.74 -59.22 0.58
C LEU A 307 7.63 -60.73 0.91
N ARG A 308 6.83 -61.11 1.91
CA ARG A 308 6.36 -62.51 2.14
C ARG A 308 4.88 -62.75 1.79
N GLY A 309 4.19 -61.78 1.20
CA GLY A 309 2.83 -62.03 0.71
C GLY A 309 2.04 -60.77 0.45
N GLN A 310 1.39 -60.75 -0.71
CA GLN A 310 0.40 -59.77 -1.18
C GLN A 310 0.91 -58.39 -1.61
N GLN A 311 1.20 -58.38 -2.90
CA GLN A 311 1.12 -57.26 -3.81
C GLN A 311 -0.28 -56.60 -3.74
N SER A 312 -0.48 -55.61 -2.87
CA SER A 312 -1.69 -54.78 -2.91
C SER A 312 -1.47 -53.34 -2.43
N THR A 313 -1.86 -52.40 -3.28
CA THR A 313 -2.24 -51.01 -2.97
C THR A 313 -1.17 -50.05 -2.44
N ILE A 314 -0.16 -49.76 -3.27
CA ILE A 314 0.54 -48.47 -3.18
C ILE A 314 -0.46 -47.39 -3.60
N ASN A 315 -1.09 -46.76 -2.60
CA ASN A 315 -1.96 -45.61 -2.77
C ASN A 315 -1.21 -44.48 -3.47
N ASN A 316 -1.55 -44.29 -4.74
CA ASN A 316 -1.15 -43.19 -5.61
C ASN A 316 -1.69 -41.85 -5.05
N GLN A 317 -1.06 -41.32 -3.99
CA GLN A 317 -1.09 -39.89 -3.71
C GLN A 317 -0.22 -39.20 -4.76
N GLN A 318 -0.67 -39.18 -6.02
CA GLN A 318 -0.11 -38.28 -7.02
C GLN A 318 -0.26 -36.86 -6.46
N LEU A 319 0.86 -36.28 -6.01
CA LEU A 319 1.00 -34.86 -5.76
C LEU A 319 0.62 -34.15 -7.05
N THR A 320 -0.64 -33.77 -7.19
CA THR A 320 -1.05 -32.86 -8.25
C THR A 320 -0.40 -31.53 -7.89
N ILE A 321 0.70 -31.20 -8.56
CA ILE A 321 1.49 -29.98 -8.35
C ILE A 321 0.66 -28.73 -8.71
N THR A 322 -0.37 -28.90 -9.55
CA THR A 322 -1.20 -27.84 -10.13
C THR A 322 -1.76 -26.82 -9.12
N PRO A 323 -2.39 -27.18 -7.99
CA PRO A 323 -2.95 -26.18 -7.07
C PRO A 323 -1.87 -25.33 -6.38
N TYR A 324 -0.67 -25.87 -6.22
CA TYR A 324 0.48 -25.14 -5.66
C TYR A 324 1.00 -24.12 -6.66
N LEU A 325 1.14 -24.53 -7.93
CA LEU A 325 1.53 -23.62 -9.00
C LEU A 325 0.50 -22.51 -9.18
N VAL A 326 -0.80 -22.82 -9.19
CA VAL A 326 -1.85 -21.79 -9.30
C VAL A 326 -1.76 -20.76 -8.17
N MET A 327 -1.57 -21.20 -6.92
CA MET A 327 -1.40 -20.25 -5.82
C MET A 327 -0.10 -19.46 -5.94
N LEU A 328 1.01 -20.10 -6.30
CA LEU A 328 2.29 -19.43 -6.47
C LEU A 328 2.23 -18.38 -7.58
N THR A 329 1.66 -18.73 -8.74
CA THR A 329 1.43 -17.81 -9.86
C THR A 329 0.54 -16.65 -9.43
N LEU A 330 -0.52 -16.91 -8.66
CA LEU A 330 -1.41 -15.85 -8.18
C LEU A 330 -0.70 -14.89 -7.22
N LEU A 331 0.09 -15.41 -6.27
CA LEU A 331 0.89 -14.59 -5.35
C LEU A 331 1.95 -13.80 -6.10
N PHE A 332 2.65 -14.45 -7.04
CA PHE A 332 3.67 -13.81 -7.85
C PHE A 332 3.08 -12.71 -8.73
N LEU A 333 1.97 -12.95 -9.41
CA LEU A 333 1.30 -11.93 -10.20
C LEU A 333 0.79 -10.78 -9.33
N GLY A 334 0.14 -11.11 -8.20
CA GLY A 334 -0.31 -10.11 -7.25
C GLY A 334 0.86 -9.24 -6.74
N PHE A 335 2.03 -9.84 -6.55
CA PHE A 335 3.25 -9.12 -6.15
C PHE A 335 3.82 -8.25 -7.28
N VAL A 336 3.96 -8.80 -8.49
CA VAL A 336 4.43 -8.07 -9.68
C VAL A 336 3.58 -6.82 -9.93
N VAL A 337 2.26 -6.95 -9.88
CA VAL A 337 1.37 -5.82 -10.12
C VAL A 337 1.48 -4.76 -9.01
N ARG A 338 1.69 -5.18 -7.75
CA ARG A 338 1.93 -4.26 -6.62
C ARG A 338 3.28 -3.53 -6.72
N LEU A 339 4.32 -4.20 -7.19
CA LEU A 339 5.62 -3.58 -7.46
C LEU A 339 5.52 -2.55 -8.58
N LEU A 340 4.85 -2.92 -9.68
CA LEU A 340 4.61 -1.99 -10.78
C LEU A 340 3.71 -0.81 -10.36
N ALA A 341 2.81 -0.98 -9.40
CA ALA A 341 2.02 0.13 -8.88
C ALA A 341 2.86 1.22 -8.20
N VAL A 342 4.01 0.86 -7.62
CA VAL A 342 4.93 1.78 -6.92
C VAL A 342 6.22 2.03 -7.70
N ARG A 343 6.22 1.80 -9.01
CA ARG A 343 7.42 1.75 -9.84
C ARG A 343 8.25 3.04 -9.91
N ASP A 344 7.60 4.17 -9.67
CA ASP A 344 8.21 5.51 -9.73
C ASP A 344 8.33 6.16 -8.33
N MET A 345 8.06 5.38 -7.27
CA MET A 345 8.06 5.87 -5.89
C MET A 345 9.40 5.55 -5.21
N ALA A 346 10.05 6.57 -4.63
CA ALA A 346 11.20 6.40 -3.74
C ALA A 346 10.80 6.30 -2.25
N PHE A 347 9.62 6.83 -1.91
CA PHE A 347 9.12 6.84 -0.53
C PHE A 347 7.78 6.11 -0.43
N PRO A 348 7.51 5.43 0.69
CA PRO A 348 6.15 5.03 1.03
C PRO A 348 5.27 6.26 1.25
N LEU A 349 4.02 6.18 0.79
CA LEU A 349 3.15 7.35 0.64
C LEU A 349 2.47 7.75 1.96
N TRP A 350 2.10 9.03 2.02
CA TRP A 350 1.30 9.67 3.06
C TRP A 350 1.92 9.78 4.45
N VAL A 351 1.16 10.39 5.35
CA VAL A 351 1.59 10.79 6.71
C VAL A 351 1.88 9.60 7.62
N ASP A 352 1.20 8.45 7.46
CA ASP A 352 1.47 7.29 8.33
C ASP A 352 2.84 6.66 8.04
N ALA A 353 3.38 6.82 6.83
CA ALA A 353 4.63 6.21 6.44
C ALA A 353 5.84 6.84 7.14
N SER A 354 5.88 8.17 7.28
CA SER A 354 6.92 8.87 8.04
C SER A 354 6.91 8.48 9.52
N ARG A 355 5.72 8.28 10.10
CA ARG A 355 5.56 7.76 11.46
C ARG A 355 6.10 6.34 11.60
N HIS A 356 5.80 5.46 10.64
CA HIS A 356 6.33 4.09 10.62
C HIS A 356 7.85 4.06 10.50
N ALA A 357 8.43 5.00 9.75
CA ALA A 357 9.87 5.19 9.67
C ALA A 357 10.46 5.62 11.00
N LEU A 358 9.90 6.63 11.67
CA LEU A 358 10.37 7.08 12.98
C LEU A 358 10.36 5.95 14.02
N ILE A 359 9.27 5.20 14.12
CA ILE A 359 9.18 4.08 15.07
C ILE A 359 10.20 2.98 14.73
N THR A 360 10.40 2.70 13.43
CA THR A 360 11.41 1.74 12.99
C THR A 360 12.83 2.20 13.33
N ALA A 361 13.13 3.50 13.16
CA ALA A 361 14.43 4.07 13.49
C ALA A 361 14.75 3.96 14.99
N VAL A 362 13.79 4.31 15.86
CA VAL A 362 13.92 4.15 17.32
C VAL A 362 14.13 2.69 17.73
N MET A 363 13.37 1.76 17.14
CA MET A 363 13.51 0.33 17.47
C MET A 363 14.80 -0.28 16.92
N THR A 364 15.31 0.23 15.79
CA THR A 364 16.58 -0.22 15.18
C THR A 364 17.76 0.25 16.03
N SER A 365 17.76 1.51 16.50
CA SER A 365 18.83 2.05 17.33
C SER A 365 18.90 1.41 18.72
N THR A 366 17.75 1.04 19.31
CA THR A 366 17.69 0.46 20.66
C THR A 366 17.73 -1.08 20.68
N GLY A 367 17.37 -1.74 19.57
CA GLY A 367 17.15 -3.19 19.53
C GLY A 367 15.99 -3.66 20.43
N ARG A 368 15.13 -2.73 20.90
CA ARG A 368 14.05 -3.00 21.85
C ARG A 368 12.71 -2.52 21.30
N VAL A 369 11.64 -3.00 21.91
CA VAL A 369 10.32 -2.40 21.71
C VAL A 369 10.34 -0.98 22.24
N ILE A 370 9.84 -0.05 21.41
CA ILE A 370 9.73 1.37 21.74
C ILE A 370 8.83 1.60 22.98
N THR A 371 9.30 2.46 23.88
CA THR A 371 8.56 2.93 25.07
C THR A 371 8.26 4.42 25.03
N ASP A 372 9.09 5.18 24.31
CA ASP A 372 9.11 6.63 24.17
C ASP A 372 9.89 6.99 22.89
N TYR A 373 9.88 8.26 22.50
CA TYR A 373 10.60 8.76 21.33
C TYR A 373 11.81 9.63 21.72
N GLY A 374 12.28 9.59 22.98
CA GLY A 374 13.20 10.57 23.55
C GLY A 374 14.48 10.81 22.76
N ALA A 375 14.94 9.82 21.98
CA ALA A 375 16.09 9.93 21.09
C ALA A 375 15.86 10.83 19.85
N TYR A 376 14.61 11.13 19.50
CA TYR A 376 14.23 11.88 18.28
C TYR A 376 13.22 13.00 18.56
N LEU A 377 12.32 12.83 19.53
CA LEU A 377 11.29 13.79 19.89
C LEU A 377 11.17 13.88 21.42
N PRO A 378 10.80 15.04 21.99
CA PRO A 378 10.55 15.20 23.42
C PRO A 378 9.20 14.57 23.84
N VAL A 379 9.03 13.28 23.55
CA VAL A 379 7.83 12.49 23.83
C VAL A 379 8.24 11.27 24.65
N ASP A 380 7.82 11.25 25.91
CA ASP A 380 8.22 10.30 26.96
C ASP A 380 7.39 9.00 27.00
N ARG A 381 6.58 8.75 25.96
CA ARG A 381 5.60 7.66 25.96
C ARG A 381 5.22 7.18 24.57
N PHE A 382 4.75 5.94 24.51
CA PHE A 382 4.34 5.28 23.28
C PHE A 382 2.94 4.64 23.41
N PRO A 383 1.85 5.40 23.19
CA PRO A 383 0.47 4.89 23.25
C PRO A 383 0.02 4.17 21.96
N TYR A 384 0.95 3.83 21.06
CA TYR A 384 0.68 3.22 19.75
C TYR A 384 1.04 1.72 19.69
N HIS A 385 0.80 1.08 18.56
CA HIS A 385 1.14 -0.33 18.30
C HIS A 385 2.47 -0.44 17.54
N TYR A 386 3.23 -1.51 17.77
CA TYR A 386 4.58 -1.66 17.21
C TYR A 386 4.80 -2.95 16.39
N GLY A 387 3.77 -3.79 16.18
CA GLY A 387 4.00 -5.13 15.64
C GLY A 387 4.61 -5.18 14.24
N PHE A 388 4.16 -4.34 13.30
CA PHE A 388 4.82 -4.18 11.99
C PHE A 388 6.29 -3.76 12.14
N HIS A 389 6.56 -2.83 13.05
CA HIS A 389 7.88 -2.27 13.29
C HIS A 389 8.89 -3.30 13.80
N THR A 390 8.44 -4.37 14.46
CA THR A 390 9.35 -5.48 14.83
C THR A 390 9.88 -6.23 13.61
N ILE A 391 9.11 -6.30 12.53
CA ILE A 391 9.54 -6.90 11.27
C ILE A 391 10.47 -5.94 10.53
N SER A 392 10.07 -4.67 10.36
CA SER A 392 10.91 -3.69 9.65
C SER A 392 12.23 -3.43 10.37
N ALA A 393 12.24 -3.24 11.69
CA ALA A 393 13.48 -3.04 12.45
C ALA A 393 14.41 -4.26 12.39
N SER A 394 13.85 -5.47 12.48
CA SER A 394 14.67 -6.69 12.35
C SER A 394 15.34 -6.78 10.96
N LEU A 395 14.61 -6.46 9.90
CA LEU A 395 15.15 -6.46 8.53
C LEU A 395 16.15 -5.33 8.33
N MET A 396 15.90 -4.15 8.89
CA MET A 396 16.81 -3.00 8.86
C MET A 396 18.15 -3.34 9.52
N MET A 397 18.12 -3.92 10.73
CA MET A 397 19.33 -4.38 11.45
C MET A 397 20.12 -5.45 10.69
N MET A 398 19.48 -6.25 9.83
CA MET A 398 20.14 -7.32 9.08
C MET A 398 20.68 -6.88 7.72
N LEU A 399 20.02 -5.94 7.04
CA LEU A 399 20.30 -5.55 5.65
C LEU A 399 20.89 -4.15 5.48
N GLU A 400 20.73 -3.24 6.45
CA GLU A 400 21.25 -1.85 6.41
C GLU A 400 20.85 -1.09 5.12
N ARG A 401 19.61 -1.30 4.65
CA ARG A 401 19.04 -0.63 3.47
C ARG A 401 18.54 0.78 3.81
N PRO A 402 18.44 1.70 2.84
CA PRO A 402 17.69 2.95 3.04
C PRO A 402 16.30 2.66 3.60
N LEU A 403 15.94 3.37 4.67
CA LEU A 403 14.72 3.12 5.41
C LEU A 403 13.44 3.32 4.56
N PRO A 404 13.32 4.35 3.69
CA PRO A 404 12.17 4.51 2.81
C PRO A 404 11.95 3.29 1.90
N ASP A 405 13.00 2.85 1.20
CA ASP A 405 12.97 1.67 0.33
C ASP A 405 12.51 0.42 1.08
N LEU A 406 13.12 0.16 2.25
CA LEU A 406 12.80 -1.01 3.05
C LEU A 406 11.30 -1.05 3.38
N LEU A 407 10.72 0.07 3.79
CA LEU A 407 9.31 0.16 4.14
C LEU A 407 8.39 0.05 2.93
N LEU A 408 8.72 0.71 1.82
CA LEU A 408 7.95 0.68 0.58
C LEU A 408 7.82 -0.77 0.06
N TYR A 409 8.95 -1.44 -0.10
CA TYR A 409 9.03 -2.78 -0.69
C TYR A 409 8.57 -3.88 0.27
N LEU A 410 8.84 -3.76 1.58
CA LEU A 410 8.24 -4.64 2.58
C LEU A 410 6.71 -4.51 2.59
N GLY A 411 6.19 -3.29 2.47
CA GLY A 411 4.76 -3.03 2.35
C GLY A 411 4.13 -3.79 1.19
N GLN A 412 4.75 -3.76 0.00
CA GLN A 412 4.24 -4.49 -1.17
C GLN A 412 4.29 -6.01 -1.00
N LEU A 413 5.37 -6.53 -0.41
CA LEU A 413 5.48 -7.96 -0.12
C LEU A 413 4.39 -8.42 0.85
N LEU A 414 4.19 -7.71 1.97
CA LEU A 414 3.12 -8.00 2.93
C LEU A 414 1.74 -7.96 2.26
N ASN A 415 1.52 -6.98 1.38
CA ASN A 415 0.29 -6.84 0.63
C ASN A 415 0.03 -8.05 -0.28
N ALA A 416 1.08 -8.53 -0.97
CA ALA A 416 1.03 -9.71 -1.82
C ALA A 416 0.85 -11.02 -1.04
N LEU A 417 1.13 -11.05 0.27
CA LEU A 417 0.92 -12.22 1.12
C LEU A 417 -0.50 -12.31 1.70
N VAL A 418 -1.28 -11.22 1.73
CA VAL A 418 -2.67 -11.25 2.23
C VAL A 418 -3.56 -12.29 1.52
N PRO A 419 -3.51 -12.46 0.18
CA PRO A 419 -4.24 -13.52 -0.52
C PRO A 419 -3.97 -14.94 0.01
N LEU A 420 -2.75 -15.23 0.49
CA LEU A 420 -2.41 -16.53 1.09
C LEU A 420 -3.14 -16.73 2.42
N SER A 421 -3.24 -15.69 3.24
CA SER A 421 -4.01 -15.72 4.48
C SER A 421 -5.51 -15.87 4.21
N VAL A 422 -6.06 -15.16 3.23
CA VAL A 422 -7.47 -15.29 2.81
C VAL A 422 -7.74 -16.70 2.28
N TYR A 423 -6.89 -17.23 1.39
CA TYR A 423 -6.95 -18.64 0.95
C TYR A 423 -7.07 -19.58 2.16
N THR A 424 -6.19 -19.39 3.14
CA THR A 424 -6.08 -20.23 4.33
C THR A 424 -7.34 -20.15 5.18
N GLY A 425 -7.82 -18.95 5.48
CA GLY A 425 -9.07 -18.73 6.23
C GLY A 425 -10.27 -19.37 5.55
N THR A 426 -10.44 -19.11 4.24
CA THR A 426 -11.49 -19.75 3.44
C THR A 426 -11.36 -21.26 3.43
N TRP A 427 -10.13 -21.80 3.32
CA TRP A 427 -9.92 -23.25 3.28
C TRP A 427 -10.26 -23.90 4.62
N LEU A 428 -9.86 -23.28 5.73
CA LEU A 428 -10.12 -23.76 7.08
C LEU A 428 -11.64 -23.86 7.33
N MET A 429 -12.40 -22.84 6.91
CA MET A 429 -13.85 -22.77 7.09
C MET A 429 -14.63 -23.67 6.12
N THR A 430 -14.22 -23.75 4.84
CA THR A 430 -15.02 -24.41 3.78
C THR A 430 -14.50 -25.79 3.37
N ARG A 431 -13.22 -26.08 3.62
CA ARG A 431 -12.47 -27.26 3.14
C ARG A 431 -12.46 -27.42 1.62
N ARG A 432 -12.59 -26.33 0.88
CA ARG A 432 -12.69 -26.32 -0.59
C ARG A 432 -11.57 -25.52 -1.23
N ARG A 433 -10.65 -26.21 -1.91
CA ARG A 433 -9.52 -25.58 -2.61
C ARG A 433 -9.98 -24.56 -3.66
N GLY A 434 -10.93 -24.93 -4.51
CA GLY A 434 -11.42 -24.03 -5.55
C GLY A 434 -12.05 -22.75 -4.98
N ALA A 435 -12.81 -22.87 -3.89
CA ALA A 435 -13.34 -21.72 -3.16
C ALA A 435 -12.19 -20.82 -2.67
N SER A 436 -11.24 -21.40 -1.93
CA SER A 436 -10.09 -20.68 -1.41
C SER A 436 -9.24 -20.00 -2.48
N THR A 437 -9.03 -20.64 -3.64
CA THR A 437 -8.32 -20.05 -4.77
C THR A 437 -9.07 -18.85 -5.35
N VAL A 438 -10.40 -18.93 -5.50
CA VAL A 438 -11.20 -17.79 -5.97
C VAL A 438 -11.20 -16.65 -4.95
N ALA A 439 -11.27 -16.95 -3.65
CA ALA A 439 -11.20 -15.92 -2.60
C ALA A 439 -9.84 -15.20 -2.60
N ALA A 440 -8.75 -15.96 -2.75
CA ALA A 440 -7.42 -15.40 -2.92
C ALA A 440 -7.32 -14.58 -4.21
N PHE A 441 -7.90 -15.05 -5.31
CA PHE A 441 -7.90 -14.34 -6.59
C PHE A 441 -8.58 -12.98 -6.46
N LEU A 442 -9.78 -12.93 -5.87
CA LEU A 442 -10.53 -11.69 -5.67
C LEU A 442 -9.70 -10.65 -4.89
N VAL A 443 -8.99 -11.09 -3.85
CA VAL A 443 -8.15 -10.24 -3.01
C VAL A 443 -6.81 -9.87 -3.66
N ALA A 444 -6.28 -10.73 -4.53
CA ALA A 444 -5.00 -10.49 -5.19
C ALA A 444 -5.10 -9.44 -6.30
N ILE A 445 -6.21 -9.43 -7.06
CA ILE A 445 -6.33 -8.69 -8.32
C ILE A 445 -7.53 -7.72 -8.36
N PRO A 446 -8.81 -8.15 -8.44
CA PRO A 446 -9.90 -7.22 -8.73
C PRO A 446 -10.39 -6.39 -7.54
N PHE A 447 -10.20 -6.83 -6.30
CA PHE A 447 -10.60 -6.03 -5.15
C PHE A 447 -9.71 -4.80 -5.01
N PHE A 448 -10.33 -3.67 -4.64
CA PHE A 448 -9.61 -2.42 -4.39
C PHE A 448 -8.69 -2.55 -3.15
N PHE A 449 -9.21 -3.19 -2.11
CA PHE A 449 -8.43 -3.56 -0.92
C PHE A 449 -7.94 -5.01 -1.00
N PRO A 450 -6.71 -5.31 -0.56
CA PRO A 450 -5.83 -4.48 0.27
C PRO A 450 -4.82 -3.61 -0.50
N ALA A 451 -4.75 -3.67 -1.83
CA ALA A 451 -3.68 -3.01 -2.58
C ALA A 451 -3.62 -1.50 -2.36
N TYR A 452 -4.76 -0.83 -2.25
CA TYR A 452 -4.84 0.61 -1.95
C TYR A 452 -4.26 1.01 -0.58
N TYR A 453 -3.86 0.07 0.29
CA TYR A 453 -3.13 0.40 1.51
C TYR A 453 -1.76 1.05 1.21
N ALA A 454 -1.18 0.79 0.04
CA ALA A 454 0.08 1.40 -0.41
C ALA A 454 -0.03 2.93 -0.46
N THR A 455 -1.18 3.44 -0.91
CA THR A 455 -1.52 4.87 -0.98
C THR A 455 -1.37 5.61 0.35
N TRP A 456 -1.62 4.96 1.47
CA TRP A 456 -1.58 5.61 2.78
C TRP A 456 -0.40 5.19 3.65
N GLY A 457 0.41 4.25 3.18
CA GLY A 457 1.40 3.60 4.05
C GLY A 457 0.77 2.87 5.24
N ARG A 458 -0.45 2.31 5.12
CA ARG A 458 -1.20 1.65 6.22
C ARG A 458 -0.63 0.26 6.58
N PHE A 459 0.69 0.16 6.75
CA PHE A 459 1.43 -1.11 6.86
C PHE A 459 1.13 -1.89 8.14
N THR A 460 0.83 -1.21 9.24
CA THR A 460 0.40 -1.87 10.48
C THR A 460 -0.95 -2.57 10.29
N GLN A 461 -1.91 -1.91 9.64
CA GLN A 461 -3.23 -2.51 9.39
C GLN A 461 -3.12 -3.65 8.38
N LEU A 462 -2.27 -3.48 7.34
CA LEU A 462 -1.96 -4.51 6.36
C LEU A 462 -1.42 -5.78 7.02
N THR A 463 -0.47 -5.62 7.95
CA THR A 463 0.10 -6.73 8.72
C THR A 463 -0.98 -7.42 9.58
N GLY A 464 -1.92 -6.64 10.14
CA GLY A 464 -3.10 -7.18 10.82
C GLY A 464 -3.99 -8.02 9.89
N MET A 465 -4.11 -7.64 8.62
CA MET A 465 -4.87 -8.38 7.60
C MET A 465 -4.22 -9.69 7.16
N ILE A 466 -2.92 -9.88 7.42
CA ILE A 466 -2.27 -11.19 7.27
C ILE A 466 -2.75 -12.15 8.38
N ILE A 467 -3.01 -11.66 9.58
CA ILE A 467 -3.43 -12.45 10.75
C ILE A 467 -4.94 -12.74 10.72
N MET A 468 -5.74 -11.70 10.41
CA MET A 468 -7.19 -11.69 10.57
C MET A 468 -7.91 -12.90 9.93
N PRO A 469 -7.71 -13.26 8.64
CA PRO A 469 -8.44 -14.36 8.00
C PRO A 469 -8.22 -15.72 8.67
N VAL A 470 -7.00 -15.97 9.17
CA VAL A 470 -6.65 -17.20 9.87
C VAL A 470 -7.25 -17.21 11.26
N LEU A 471 -7.19 -16.07 11.97
CA LEU A 471 -7.78 -15.90 13.30
C LEU A 471 -9.30 -16.15 13.28
N ILE A 472 -10.06 -15.49 12.40
CA ILE A 472 -11.51 -15.71 12.30
C ILE A 472 -11.86 -17.16 11.95
N ALA A 473 -11.04 -17.82 11.12
CA ALA A 473 -11.28 -19.21 10.74
C ALA A 473 -11.01 -20.19 11.88
N LEU A 474 -9.95 -19.99 12.65
CA LEU A 474 -9.67 -20.81 13.81
C LEU A 474 -10.68 -20.56 14.93
N THR A 475 -11.13 -19.32 15.14
CA THR A 475 -12.21 -18.99 16.08
C THR A 475 -13.52 -19.68 15.69
N TRP A 476 -13.90 -19.63 14.41
CA TRP A 476 -15.05 -20.37 13.88
C TRP A 476 -14.93 -21.88 14.15
N LEU A 477 -13.78 -22.48 13.86
CA LEU A 477 -13.53 -23.91 14.05
C LEU A 477 -13.45 -24.31 15.52
N LEU A 478 -12.96 -23.44 16.39
CA LEU A 478 -12.86 -23.68 17.82
C LEU A 478 -14.25 -23.84 18.46
N VAL A 479 -15.19 -23.00 18.03
CA VAL A 479 -16.55 -22.94 18.58
C VAL A 479 -17.49 -23.91 17.87
N ARG A 480 -17.48 -23.94 16.54
CA ARG A 480 -18.45 -24.69 15.72
C ARG A 480 -17.86 -25.87 14.96
N GLY A 481 -16.54 -26.05 14.98
CA GLY A 481 -15.87 -27.20 14.37
C GLY A 481 -15.96 -28.48 15.20
N GLY A 482 -15.38 -29.57 14.65
CA GLY A 482 -15.31 -30.85 15.35
C GLY A 482 -14.41 -30.81 16.60
N ARG A 483 -14.57 -31.77 17.52
CA ARG A 483 -13.88 -31.82 18.84
C ARG A 483 -12.36 -31.62 18.78
N ARG A 484 -11.70 -32.07 17.70
CA ARG A 484 -10.23 -31.92 17.52
C ARG A 484 -9.77 -30.46 17.39
N TRP A 485 -10.62 -29.55 16.93
CA TRP A 485 -10.30 -28.12 16.84
C TRP A 485 -10.24 -27.44 18.21
N ARG A 486 -10.75 -28.07 19.27
CA ARG A 486 -10.61 -27.57 20.64
C ARG A 486 -9.16 -27.60 21.12
N ASN A 487 -8.34 -28.47 20.54
CA ASN A 487 -6.91 -28.57 20.89
C ASN A 487 -6.08 -27.41 20.32
N VAL A 488 -6.69 -26.53 19.51
CA VAL A 488 -6.00 -25.37 18.91
C VAL A 488 -6.38 -24.03 19.56
N TRP A 489 -7.01 -24.06 20.73
CA TRP A 489 -7.40 -22.85 21.47
C TRP A 489 -6.22 -21.88 21.68
N TRP A 490 -5.05 -22.41 22.00
CA TRP A 490 -3.82 -21.62 22.20
C TRP A 490 -3.37 -20.90 20.93
N LEU A 491 -3.62 -21.44 19.72
CA LEU A 491 -3.34 -20.74 18.46
C LEU A 491 -4.24 -19.52 18.28
N VAL A 492 -5.52 -19.62 18.67
CA VAL A 492 -6.44 -18.48 18.66
C VAL A 492 -5.94 -17.40 19.62
N GLY A 493 -5.46 -17.80 20.81
CA GLY A 493 -4.89 -16.87 21.77
C GLY A 493 -3.59 -16.19 21.28
N LEU A 494 -2.67 -16.95 20.66
CA LEU A 494 -1.45 -16.39 20.05
C LEU A 494 -1.76 -15.37 18.96
N LEU A 495 -2.64 -15.73 18.02
CA LEU A 495 -3.01 -14.86 16.91
C LEU A 495 -3.76 -13.61 17.40
N ALA A 496 -4.61 -13.73 18.43
CA ALA A 496 -5.30 -12.59 19.03
C ALA A 496 -4.32 -11.65 19.76
N ALA A 497 -3.38 -12.19 20.54
CA ALA A 497 -2.32 -11.43 21.18
C ALA A 497 -1.43 -10.70 20.15
N GLY A 498 -0.99 -11.39 19.11
CA GLY A 498 -0.22 -10.79 18.03
C GLY A 498 -1.00 -9.73 17.27
N LEU A 499 -2.27 -9.97 16.95
CA LEU A 499 -3.13 -8.97 16.30
C LEU A 499 -3.28 -7.71 17.13
N PHE A 500 -3.40 -7.83 18.46
CA PHE A 500 -3.40 -6.69 19.37
C PHE A 500 -2.09 -5.89 19.24
N LEU A 501 -0.92 -6.55 19.35
CA LEU A 501 0.38 -5.87 19.25
C LEU A 501 0.66 -5.27 17.86
N VAL A 502 0.11 -5.86 16.81
CA VAL A 502 0.21 -5.36 15.43
C VAL A 502 -0.70 -4.18 15.18
N HIS A 503 -1.96 -4.25 15.62
CA HIS A 503 -2.93 -3.19 15.41
C HIS A 503 -4.17 -3.29 16.32
N PHE A 504 -4.27 -2.42 17.33
CA PHE A 504 -5.36 -2.47 18.32
C PHE A 504 -6.75 -2.33 17.69
N ARG A 505 -6.93 -1.40 16.74
CA ARG A 505 -8.26 -1.23 16.08
C ARG A 505 -8.71 -2.49 15.34
N VAL A 506 -7.79 -3.18 14.67
CA VAL A 506 -8.12 -4.42 13.94
C VAL A 506 -8.47 -5.54 14.92
N PHE A 507 -7.74 -5.63 16.04
CA PHE A 507 -8.10 -6.54 17.13
C PHE A 507 -9.52 -6.26 17.65
N LEU A 508 -9.88 -4.99 17.85
CA LEU A 508 -11.24 -4.65 18.28
C LEU A 508 -12.29 -4.95 17.20
N VAL A 509 -11.97 -4.80 15.91
CA VAL A 509 -12.83 -5.23 14.79
C VAL A 509 -13.05 -6.76 14.80
N TYR A 510 -12.09 -7.54 15.27
CA TYR A 510 -12.21 -8.99 15.43
C TYR A 510 -13.14 -9.41 16.58
N LEU A 511 -13.19 -8.69 17.69
CA LEU A 511 -13.95 -9.11 18.88
C LEU A 511 -15.46 -9.33 18.60
N PRO A 512 -16.17 -8.45 17.86
CA PRO A 512 -17.56 -8.68 17.46
C PRO A 512 -17.77 -9.99 16.69
N PHE A 513 -16.81 -10.43 15.87
CA PHE A 513 -16.91 -11.73 15.18
C PHE A 513 -16.91 -12.88 16.19
N ALA A 514 -15.98 -12.86 17.16
CA ALA A 514 -15.91 -13.89 18.20
C ALA A 514 -17.21 -13.94 19.01
N LEU A 515 -17.79 -12.79 19.33
CA LEU A 515 -19.09 -12.66 20.00
C LEU A 515 -20.22 -13.27 19.16
N VAL A 516 -20.34 -12.89 17.88
CA VAL A 516 -21.36 -13.43 16.97
C VAL A 516 -21.27 -14.95 16.88
N VAL A 517 -20.07 -15.50 16.71
CA VAL A 517 -19.87 -16.96 16.63
C VAL A 517 -20.25 -17.66 17.94
N TRP A 518 -19.92 -17.07 19.09
CA TRP A 518 -20.29 -17.58 20.41
C TRP A 518 -21.81 -17.57 20.63
N LEU A 519 -22.48 -16.45 20.34
CA LEU A 519 -23.93 -16.30 20.43
C LEU A 519 -24.66 -17.28 19.50
N MET A 520 -24.22 -17.39 18.24
CA MET A 520 -24.77 -18.35 17.27
C MET A 520 -24.58 -19.82 17.69
N SER A 521 -23.68 -20.08 18.63
CA SER A 521 -23.45 -21.40 19.22
C SER A 521 -24.19 -21.63 20.54
N TRP A 522 -24.96 -20.63 21.01
CA TRP A 522 -25.69 -20.63 22.28
C TRP A 522 -24.76 -20.93 23.46
N GLY A 523 -23.60 -20.27 23.47
CA GLY A 523 -22.59 -20.43 24.52
C GLY A 523 -21.75 -21.72 24.46
N ARG A 524 -22.08 -22.66 23.56
CA ARG A 524 -21.38 -23.95 23.48
C ARG A 524 -19.90 -23.74 23.15
N ASN A 525 -19.05 -24.52 23.81
CA ASN A 525 -17.58 -24.43 23.68
C ASN A 525 -16.97 -23.08 24.13
N GLY A 526 -17.74 -22.20 24.79
CA GLY A 526 -17.27 -20.91 25.30
C GLY A 526 -16.04 -20.98 26.20
N ARG A 527 -15.87 -22.06 26.99
CA ARG A 527 -14.66 -22.28 27.82
C ARG A 527 -13.35 -22.26 27.02
N TRP A 528 -13.36 -22.67 25.75
CA TRP A 528 -12.16 -22.66 24.93
C TRP A 528 -11.87 -21.27 24.37
N LEU A 529 -12.90 -20.47 24.09
CA LEU A 529 -12.73 -19.04 23.81
C LEU A 529 -12.19 -18.32 25.06
N ALA A 530 -12.73 -18.61 26.23
CA ALA A 530 -12.23 -18.07 27.50
C ALA A 530 -10.77 -18.46 27.75
N ALA A 531 -10.39 -19.72 27.55
CA ALA A 531 -8.99 -20.16 27.63
C ALA A 531 -8.10 -19.41 26.64
N SER A 532 -8.56 -19.23 25.39
CA SER A 532 -7.83 -18.45 24.38
C SER A 532 -7.66 -16.98 24.79
N GLY A 533 -8.71 -16.38 25.36
CA GLY A 533 -8.69 -15.02 25.89
C GLY A 533 -7.73 -14.87 27.07
N LEU A 534 -7.82 -15.74 28.07
CA LEU A 534 -6.92 -15.76 29.23
C LEU A 534 -5.46 -15.91 28.83
N PHE A 535 -5.18 -16.79 27.86
CA PHE A 535 -3.81 -16.95 27.34
C PHE A 535 -3.35 -15.74 26.53
N SER A 536 -4.23 -15.09 25.78
CA SER A 536 -3.90 -13.80 25.14
C SER A 536 -3.53 -12.77 26.20
N VAL A 537 -4.36 -12.63 27.24
CA VAL A 537 -4.10 -11.73 28.38
C VAL A 537 -2.79 -12.07 29.07
N ALA A 538 -2.44 -13.35 29.24
CA ALA A 538 -1.15 -13.73 29.81
C ALA A 538 0.04 -13.25 28.96
N LEU A 539 -0.10 -13.21 27.63
CA LEU A 539 0.98 -12.80 26.72
C LEU A 539 1.14 -11.28 26.59
N ILE A 540 0.05 -10.52 26.69
CA ILE A 540 0.03 -9.08 26.39
C ILE A 540 -0.54 -8.23 27.53
N GLY A 541 -0.93 -8.83 28.66
CA GLY A 541 -1.58 -8.15 29.78
C GLY A 541 -0.74 -7.03 30.35
N LEU A 542 0.58 -7.23 30.48
CA LEU A 542 1.49 -6.17 30.90
C LEU A 542 1.47 -4.98 29.94
N ARG A 543 1.50 -5.22 28.62
CA ARG A 543 1.39 -4.15 27.62
C ARG A 543 0.03 -3.47 27.66
N ALA A 544 -1.05 -4.21 27.87
CA ALA A 544 -2.39 -3.66 28.00
C ALA A 544 -2.48 -2.72 29.23
N VAL A 545 -1.90 -3.12 30.37
CA VAL A 545 -1.83 -2.27 31.57
C VAL A 545 -1.01 -1.01 31.30
N GLN A 546 0.16 -1.13 30.66
CA GLN A 546 0.98 0.03 30.28
C GLN A 546 0.22 1.02 29.39
N LEU A 547 -0.52 0.53 28.38
CA LEU A 547 -1.32 1.37 27.51
C LEU A 547 -2.43 2.11 28.27
N VAL A 548 -3.10 1.44 29.20
CA VAL A 548 -4.13 2.07 30.04
C VAL A 548 -3.52 3.13 30.95
N GLN A 549 -2.33 2.89 31.51
CA GLN A 549 -1.61 3.87 32.34
C GLN A 549 -1.10 5.08 31.54
N GLN A 550 -0.76 4.89 30.27
CA GLN A 550 -0.26 5.96 29.39
C GLN A 550 -1.37 6.84 28.79
N GLN A 551 -2.64 6.43 28.88
CA GLN A 551 -3.75 7.24 28.37
C GLN A 551 -4.02 8.45 29.27
N GLN A 552 -4.03 9.64 28.67
CA GLN A 552 -4.37 10.87 29.40
C GLN A 552 -5.87 11.03 29.68
N LYS A 553 -6.71 10.41 28.86
CA LYS A 553 -8.16 10.38 29.07
C LYS A 553 -8.51 9.06 29.73
N SER A 554 -9.43 9.07 30.69
CA SER A 554 -9.97 7.83 31.23
C SER A 554 -10.63 7.03 30.11
N LEU A 555 -10.58 5.69 30.20
CA LEU A 555 -11.27 4.80 29.24
C LEU A 555 -12.76 5.17 29.11
N ALA A 556 -13.40 5.56 30.21
CA ALA A 556 -14.78 6.03 30.21
C ALA A 556 -14.97 7.30 29.35
N SER A 557 -14.08 8.28 29.47
CA SER A 557 -14.10 9.50 28.66
C SER A 557 -13.78 9.24 27.18
N ALA A 558 -12.89 8.29 26.89
CA ALA A 558 -12.60 7.90 25.52
C ALA A 558 -13.81 7.19 24.86
N VAL A 559 -14.57 6.41 25.62
CA VAL A 559 -15.78 5.74 25.13
C VAL A 559 -16.96 6.72 24.99
N SER A 560 -17.02 7.79 25.79
CA SER A 560 -18.14 8.75 25.76
C SER A 560 -17.89 10.02 24.94
N SER A 561 -16.65 10.33 24.56
CA SER A 561 -16.35 11.49 23.73
C SER A 561 -16.93 11.28 22.33
N THR A 562 -17.58 12.30 21.75
CA THR A 562 -17.99 12.31 20.34
C THR A 562 -17.08 13.25 19.55
N ILE A 563 -16.73 12.84 18.33
CA ILE A 563 -15.98 13.68 17.38
C ILE A 563 -16.85 13.81 16.14
N SER A 564 -17.34 15.02 15.87
CA SER A 564 -18.23 15.27 14.72
C SER A 564 -17.63 14.75 13.41
N GLY A 565 -18.43 13.97 12.67
CA GLY A 565 -18.02 13.40 11.38
C GLY A 565 -16.97 12.29 11.44
N TYR A 566 -16.48 11.89 12.61
CA TYR A 566 -15.43 10.87 12.76
C TYR A 566 -15.86 9.50 12.24
N ASN A 567 -17.15 9.18 12.40
CA ASN A 567 -17.80 7.98 11.90
C ASN A 567 -18.64 8.24 10.64
N LYS A 568 -18.34 9.28 9.85
CA LYS A 568 -19.00 9.47 8.54
C LYS A 568 -18.69 8.27 7.63
N PHE A 569 -19.72 7.77 6.94
CA PHE A 569 -19.54 6.66 5.99
C PHE A 569 -18.53 7.05 4.89
N PRO A 570 -17.55 6.20 4.58
CA PRO A 570 -16.49 6.52 3.63
C PRO A 570 -16.95 6.36 2.18
N VAL A 571 -17.82 7.27 1.73
CA VAL A 571 -18.40 7.25 0.37
C VAL A 571 -17.31 7.17 -0.70
N GLY A 572 -16.21 7.91 -0.52
CA GLY A 572 -15.08 7.86 -1.45
C GLY A 572 -14.52 6.44 -1.65
N TYR A 573 -14.37 5.64 -0.60
CA TYR A 573 -13.86 4.26 -0.75
C TYR A 573 -14.86 3.34 -1.44
N TYR A 574 -16.15 3.59 -1.23
CA TYR A 574 -17.22 2.82 -1.86
C TYR A 574 -17.36 3.15 -3.35
N GLU A 575 -17.21 4.42 -3.72
CA GLU A 575 -17.36 4.90 -5.10
C GLU A 575 -16.08 4.71 -5.94
N THR A 576 -14.92 4.62 -5.31
CA THR A 576 -13.64 4.43 -6.01
C THR A 576 -13.47 2.99 -6.49
N GLY A 577 -12.90 2.83 -7.68
CA GLY A 577 -12.67 1.53 -8.28
C GLY A 577 -13.99 0.77 -8.45
N TRP A 578 -14.00 -0.52 -8.12
CA TRP A 578 -15.19 -1.38 -8.27
C TRP A 578 -15.79 -1.88 -6.98
N GLU A 579 -15.41 -1.27 -5.85
CA GLU A 579 -15.84 -1.74 -4.53
C GLU A 579 -17.38 -1.82 -4.46
N ARG A 580 -18.08 -0.79 -4.95
CA ARG A 580 -19.56 -0.78 -5.04
C ARG A 580 -20.16 -2.01 -5.74
N TYR A 581 -19.55 -2.50 -6.82
CA TYR A 581 -20.11 -3.61 -7.58
C TYR A 581 -20.02 -4.93 -6.81
N PHE A 582 -18.95 -5.14 -6.04
CA PHE A 582 -18.83 -6.31 -5.17
C PHE A 582 -19.78 -6.23 -3.98
N VAL A 583 -19.99 -5.03 -3.42
CA VAL A 583 -20.99 -4.81 -2.38
C VAL A 583 -22.41 -5.07 -2.90
N TRP A 584 -22.76 -4.58 -4.10
CA TRP A 584 -24.04 -4.87 -4.74
C TRP A 584 -24.23 -6.36 -5.03
N ALA A 585 -23.19 -7.03 -5.53
CA ALA A 585 -23.21 -8.47 -5.70
C ALA A 585 -23.47 -9.19 -4.37
N ALA A 586 -22.82 -8.78 -3.28
CA ALA A 586 -23.06 -9.35 -1.97
C ALA A 586 -24.50 -9.10 -1.48
N ALA A 587 -25.04 -7.90 -1.70
CA ALA A 587 -26.43 -7.56 -1.36
C ALA A 587 -27.44 -8.42 -2.14
N GLY A 588 -27.26 -8.59 -3.46
CA GLY A 588 -28.12 -9.46 -4.27
C GLY A 588 -28.04 -10.94 -3.86
N LEU A 589 -26.85 -11.40 -3.50
CA LEU A 589 -26.63 -12.78 -3.04
C LEU A 589 -27.14 -13.05 -1.61
N LEU A 590 -27.51 -12.01 -0.84
CA LEU A 590 -28.11 -12.15 0.48
C LEU A 590 -29.40 -12.99 0.44
N LEU A 591 -30.22 -12.83 -0.61
CA LEU A 591 -31.45 -13.59 -0.78
C LEU A 591 -31.19 -15.10 -0.79
N ILE A 592 -30.11 -15.56 -1.44
CA ILE A 592 -29.72 -16.97 -1.46
C ILE A 592 -29.38 -17.47 -0.05
N VAL A 593 -28.75 -16.62 0.76
CA VAL A 593 -28.44 -16.95 2.16
C VAL A 593 -29.71 -17.04 2.99
N LEU A 594 -30.64 -16.09 2.83
CA LEU A 594 -31.93 -16.11 3.54
C LEU A 594 -32.74 -17.37 3.21
N ILE A 595 -32.82 -17.73 1.91
CA ILE A 595 -33.44 -18.98 1.45
C ILE A 595 -32.74 -20.19 2.10
N ALA A 596 -31.41 -20.20 2.12
CA ALA A 596 -30.65 -21.30 2.71
C ALA A 596 -30.83 -21.42 4.23
N VAL A 597 -30.99 -20.29 4.94
CA VAL A 597 -31.33 -20.27 6.37
C VAL A 597 -32.73 -20.83 6.60
N PHE A 598 -33.72 -20.41 5.80
CA PHE A 598 -35.09 -20.91 5.86
C PHE A 598 -35.13 -22.44 5.68
N PHE A 599 -34.39 -22.96 4.70
CA PHE A 599 -34.25 -24.40 4.45
C PHE A 599 -33.19 -25.10 5.32
N ARG A 600 -32.69 -24.44 6.38
CA ARG A 600 -31.72 -24.99 7.36
C ARG A 600 -30.50 -25.66 6.75
N GLN A 601 -29.99 -25.08 5.66
CA GLN A 601 -28.83 -25.62 4.94
C GLN A 601 -27.57 -25.53 5.80
N ARG A 602 -26.79 -26.63 5.86
CA ARG A 602 -25.60 -26.73 6.73
C ARG A 602 -24.49 -25.72 6.42
N TRP A 603 -24.48 -25.12 5.24
CA TRP A 603 -23.50 -24.12 4.84
C TRP A 603 -23.91 -22.68 5.21
N ALA A 604 -25.20 -22.43 5.46
CA ALA A 604 -25.75 -21.11 5.72
C ALA A 604 -25.23 -20.41 7.00
N PRO A 605 -24.88 -21.12 8.10
CA PRO A 605 -24.41 -20.45 9.32
C PRO A 605 -23.14 -19.60 9.13
N LEU A 606 -22.24 -19.98 8.21
CA LEU A 606 -21.01 -19.22 7.99
C LEU A 606 -21.27 -17.83 7.37
N PRO A 607 -21.96 -17.69 6.22
CA PRO A 607 -22.29 -16.38 5.67
C PRO A 607 -23.17 -15.55 6.60
N VAL A 608 -24.08 -16.18 7.36
CA VAL A 608 -24.85 -15.48 8.41
C VAL A 608 -23.93 -14.88 9.49
N ALA A 609 -22.89 -15.61 9.93
CA ALA A 609 -21.93 -15.08 10.89
C ALA A 609 -21.13 -13.90 10.33
N LEU A 610 -20.76 -13.94 9.03
CA LEU A 610 -20.07 -12.84 8.36
C LEU A 610 -20.97 -11.61 8.23
N ILE A 611 -22.23 -11.79 7.82
CA ILE A 611 -23.21 -10.70 7.76
C ILE A 611 -23.47 -10.13 9.15
N GLY A 612 -23.69 -10.99 10.15
CA GLY A 612 -23.93 -10.59 11.53
C GLY A 612 -22.72 -9.85 12.13
N TRP A 613 -21.51 -10.25 11.77
CA TRP A 613 -20.29 -9.53 12.16
C TRP A 613 -20.22 -8.14 11.55
N VAL A 614 -20.41 -8.01 10.24
CA VAL A 614 -20.37 -6.71 9.55
C VAL A 614 -21.52 -5.81 10.03
N GLY A 615 -22.73 -6.35 10.17
CA GLY A 615 -23.88 -5.63 10.70
C GLY A 615 -23.67 -5.14 12.14
N LEU A 616 -23.10 -5.98 13.01
CA LEU A 616 -22.76 -5.58 14.37
C LEU A 616 -21.70 -4.47 14.41
N LEU A 617 -20.71 -4.50 13.52
CA LEU A 617 -19.73 -3.41 13.41
C LEU A 617 -20.39 -2.09 12.98
N PHE A 618 -21.29 -2.13 11.99
CA PHE A 618 -22.05 -0.93 11.61
C PHE A 618 -22.95 -0.43 12.73
N LEU A 619 -23.60 -1.31 13.49
CA LEU A 619 -24.40 -0.89 14.65
C LEU A 619 -23.55 -0.23 15.75
N ILE A 620 -22.32 -0.70 15.96
CA ILE A 620 -21.39 -0.14 16.96
C ILE A 620 -20.83 1.22 16.49
N LEU A 621 -20.50 1.36 15.20
CA LEU A 621 -19.75 2.51 14.67
C LEU A 621 -20.63 3.57 14.00
N ALA A 622 -21.81 3.21 13.51
CA ALA A 622 -22.76 4.08 12.82
C ALA A 622 -24.13 4.07 13.52
N GLY A 623 -24.13 3.85 14.84
CA GLY A 623 -25.34 3.73 15.65
C GLY A 623 -25.97 5.06 16.08
N GLU A 624 -25.30 6.20 15.84
CA GLU A 624 -25.80 7.53 16.20
C GLU A 624 -27.22 7.81 15.67
N PRO A 625 -27.57 7.49 14.39
CA PRO A 625 -28.93 7.69 13.89
C PRO A 625 -29.98 6.81 14.59
N LEU A 626 -29.56 5.78 15.32
CA LEU A 626 -30.41 4.88 16.11
C LEU A 626 -30.43 5.25 17.62
N GLY A 627 -29.80 6.37 18.00
CA GLY A 627 -29.68 6.81 19.40
C GLY A 627 -28.65 6.02 20.23
N LEU A 628 -27.76 5.25 19.58
CA LEU A 628 -26.68 4.53 20.26
C LEU A 628 -25.43 5.41 20.40
N PRO A 629 -24.65 5.27 21.48
CA PRO A 629 -23.41 6.02 21.66
C PRO A 629 -22.37 5.63 20.60
N GLU A 630 -21.66 6.62 20.07
CA GLU A 630 -20.56 6.38 19.14
C GLU A 630 -19.29 5.94 19.87
N PHE A 631 -18.63 4.90 19.35
CA PHE A 631 -17.30 4.53 19.80
C PHE A 631 -16.25 5.32 19.00
N THR A 632 -15.34 6.03 19.68
CA THR A 632 -14.27 6.81 19.00
C THR A 632 -12.93 6.08 18.87
N ILE A 633 -12.78 4.92 19.51
CA ILE A 633 -11.53 4.14 19.47
C ILE A 633 -11.29 3.55 18.06
N ILE A 634 -12.36 3.18 17.38
CA ILE A 634 -12.39 2.66 16.00
C ILE A 634 -13.26 3.61 15.20
N ASN A 635 -12.95 3.81 13.91
CA ASN A 635 -13.82 4.55 13.00
C ASN A 635 -14.26 3.70 11.81
N LEU A 636 -15.34 4.13 11.15
CA LEU A 636 -15.86 3.48 9.94
C LEU A 636 -14.80 3.40 8.83
N ASN A 637 -13.95 4.41 8.65
CA ASN A 637 -12.85 4.38 7.68
C ASN A 637 -11.94 3.14 7.88
N SER A 638 -11.42 2.95 9.10
CA SER A 638 -10.53 1.84 9.44
C SER A 638 -11.23 0.49 9.34
N MET A 639 -12.53 0.44 9.71
CA MET A 639 -13.34 -0.78 9.59
C MET A 639 -13.60 -1.13 8.13
N TYR A 640 -13.93 -0.16 7.27
CA TYR A 640 -14.33 -0.38 5.88
C TYR A 640 -13.24 -1.06 5.08
N ILE A 641 -12.00 -0.57 5.23
CA ILE A 641 -10.85 -1.12 4.52
C ILE A 641 -10.45 -2.53 4.98
N THR A 642 -11.14 -3.11 5.99
CA THR A 642 -11.01 -4.51 6.44
C THR A 642 -12.09 -5.42 5.81
N LEU A 643 -13.18 -4.86 5.27
CA LEU A 643 -14.37 -5.63 4.84
C LEU A 643 -14.13 -6.53 3.62
N PHE A 644 -13.06 -6.31 2.86
CA PHE A 644 -12.67 -7.20 1.76
C PHE A 644 -12.45 -8.66 2.22
N VAL A 645 -12.05 -8.87 3.49
CA VAL A 645 -11.89 -10.22 4.07
C VAL A 645 -13.23 -10.95 4.20
N PRO A 646 -14.23 -10.46 4.98
CA PRO A 646 -15.53 -11.12 5.02
C PRO A 646 -16.23 -11.14 3.65
N LEU A 647 -16.07 -10.09 2.83
CA LEU A 647 -16.69 -10.00 1.51
C LEU A 647 -16.20 -11.12 0.56
N SER A 648 -14.88 -11.32 0.44
CA SER A 648 -14.32 -12.39 -0.40
C SER A 648 -14.79 -13.78 0.04
N ILE A 649 -14.79 -14.06 1.35
CA ILE A 649 -15.25 -15.35 1.89
C ILE A 649 -16.76 -15.53 1.62
N PHE A 650 -17.56 -14.49 1.83
CA PHE A 650 -19.00 -14.50 1.62
C PHE A 650 -19.36 -14.83 0.17
N LEU A 651 -18.84 -14.04 -0.80
CA LEU A 651 -19.11 -14.22 -2.23
C LEU A 651 -18.78 -15.64 -2.68
N VAL A 652 -17.61 -16.12 -2.29
CA VAL A 652 -17.11 -17.42 -2.72
C VAL A 652 -17.87 -18.59 -2.10
N VAL A 653 -18.32 -18.48 -0.85
CA VAL A 653 -19.14 -19.52 -0.21
C VAL A 653 -20.43 -19.73 -1.00
N ILE A 654 -21.05 -18.65 -1.49
CA ILE A 654 -22.30 -18.67 -2.26
C ILE A 654 -22.06 -19.15 -3.69
N VAL A 655 -21.05 -18.62 -4.38
CA VAL A 655 -20.61 -19.11 -5.71
C VAL A 655 -20.34 -20.62 -5.67
N SER A 656 -19.72 -21.10 -4.58
CA SER A 656 -19.47 -22.52 -4.36
C SER A 656 -20.74 -23.38 -4.17
N GLN A 657 -21.89 -22.78 -3.85
CA GLN A 657 -23.19 -23.47 -3.83
C GLN A 657 -23.85 -23.43 -5.20
N VAL A 658 -23.85 -22.27 -5.86
CA VAL A 658 -24.37 -22.11 -7.23
C VAL A 658 -23.67 -23.11 -8.16
N TRP A 659 -22.34 -23.22 -8.05
CA TRP A 659 -21.56 -24.17 -8.83
C TRP A 659 -21.95 -25.64 -8.63
N ARG A 660 -22.50 -26.02 -7.47
CA ARG A 660 -23.00 -27.39 -7.27
C ARG A 660 -24.25 -27.67 -8.09
N HIS A 661 -25.12 -26.67 -8.24
CA HIS A 661 -26.32 -26.77 -9.05
C HIS A 661 -25.98 -26.78 -10.54
N VAL A 662 -25.00 -25.97 -10.96
CA VAL A 662 -24.47 -25.97 -12.34
C VAL A 662 -23.99 -27.36 -12.76
N ARG A 663 -23.37 -28.12 -11.85
CA ARG A 663 -22.94 -29.50 -12.13
C ARG A 663 -24.09 -30.48 -12.43
N GLY A 664 -25.32 -30.14 -12.05
CA GLY A 664 -26.52 -30.90 -12.38
C GLY A 664 -27.11 -30.58 -13.76
N LEU A 665 -26.65 -29.51 -14.43
CA LEU A 665 -27.14 -29.13 -15.75
C LEU A 665 -26.64 -30.07 -16.87
N PRO A 666 -27.32 -30.14 -18.02
CA PRO A 666 -26.79 -30.80 -19.22
C PRO A 666 -25.48 -30.15 -19.69
N LEU A 667 -24.72 -30.85 -20.53
CA LEU A 667 -23.39 -30.42 -21.00
C LEU A 667 -23.40 -29.00 -21.61
N LEU A 668 -24.41 -28.70 -22.44
CA LEU A 668 -24.55 -27.38 -23.07
C LEU A 668 -24.79 -26.28 -22.04
N GLY A 669 -25.65 -26.54 -21.04
CA GLY A 669 -25.87 -25.60 -19.93
C GLY A 669 -24.63 -25.40 -19.06
N GLN A 670 -23.86 -26.47 -18.80
CA GLN A 670 -22.55 -26.35 -18.14
C GLN A 670 -21.58 -25.51 -18.98
N GLY A 671 -21.55 -25.72 -20.30
CA GLY A 671 -20.72 -24.97 -21.24
C GLY A 671 -21.02 -23.48 -21.22
N VAL A 672 -22.30 -23.08 -21.35
CA VAL A 672 -22.73 -21.68 -21.30
C VAL A 672 -22.29 -21.00 -20.00
N VAL A 673 -22.52 -21.64 -18.84
CA VAL A 673 -22.11 -21.07 -17.55
C VAL A 673 -20.58 -20.95 -17.44
N VAL A 674 -19.83 -21.93 -17.95
CA VAL A 674 -18.36 -21.88 -17.94
C VAL A 674 -17.84 -20.77 -18.83
N ILE A 675 -18.41 -20.58 -20.02
CA ILE A 675 -18.07 -19.46 -20.92
C ILE A 675 -18.33 -18.14 -20.19
N LEU A 676 -19.52 -17.94 -19.62
CA LEU A 676 -19.88 -16.71 -18.89
C LEU A 676 -18.93 -16.44 -17.71
N VAL A 677 -18.65 -17.44 -16.89
CA VAL A 677 -17.69 -17.33 -15.78
C VAL A 677 -16.29 -17.01 -16.28
N SER A 678 -15.89 -17.53 -17.44
CA SER A 678 -14.58 -17.28 -18.04
C SER A 678 -14.50 -15.87 -18.63
N VAL A 679 -15.56 -15.38 -19.27
CA VAL A 679 -15.67 -13.97 -19.71
C VAL A 679 -15.55 -13.04 -18.51
N VAL A 680 -16.39 -13.23 -17.48
CA VAL A 680 -16.37 -12.40 -16.26
C VAL A 680 -15.04 -12.52 -15.53
N GLY A 681 -14.49 -13.73 -15.39
CA GLY A 681 -13.19 -13.94 -14.74
C GLY A 681 -12.04 -13.28 -15.48
N THR A 682 -12.04 -13.32 -16.81
CA THR A 682 -11.04 -12.65 -17.67
C THR A 682 -11.18 -11.14 -17.57
N ALA A 683 -12.41 -10.62 -17.60
CA ALA A 683 -12.68 -9.22 -17.36
C ALA A 683 -12.12 -8.79 -15.99
N LEU A 684 -12.55 -9.43 -14.90
CA LEU A 684 -12.07 -9.13 -13.54
C LEU A 684 -10.54 -9.18 -13.44
N PHE A 685 -9.90 -10.11 -14.15
CA PHE A 685 -8.45 -10.19 -14.20
C PHE A 685 -7.82 -8.99 -14.93
N LEU A 686 -8.16 -8.76 -16.20
CA LEU A 686 -7.51 -7.75 -17.03
C LEU A 686 -7.73 -6.34 -16.49
N PHE A 687 -8.99 -6.04 -16.20
CA PHE A 687 -9.37 -4.78 -15.62
C PHE A 687 -8.78 -4.62 -14.21
N GLY A 688 -8.65 -5.73 -13.46
CA GLY A 688 -8.15 -5.69 -12.08
C GLY A 688 -6.68 -5.36 -12.09
N VAL A 689 -5.89 -5.99 -12.97
CA VAL A 689 -4.50 -5.63 -13.21
C VAL A 689 -4.36 -4.16 -13.57
N ARG A 690 -5.19 -3.64 -14.50
CA ARG A 690 -5.18 -2.20 -14.85
C ARG A 690 -5.42 -1.31 -13.64
N GLN A 691 -6.49 -1.55 -12.87
CA GLN A 691 -6.81 -0.78 -11.67
C GLN A 691 -5.66 -0.80 -10.66
N GLN A 692 -5.02 -1.95 -10.50
CA GLN A 692 -3.93 -2.15 -9.54
C GLN A 692 -2.66 -1.39 -9.95
N LEU A 693 -2.36 -1.33 -11.26
CA LEU A 693 -1.19 -0.61 -11.77
C LEU A 693 -1.31 0.92 -11.61
N SER A 694 -2.52 1.45 -11.55
CA SER A 694 -2.83 2.88 -11.37
C SER A 694 -3.52 3.16 -10.03
N ILE A 695 -3.23 2.36 -9.00
CA ILE A 695 -4.02 2.37 -7.76
C ILE A 695 -3.64 3.50 -6.80
N LEU A 696 -2.45 4.09 -6.92
CA LEU A 696 -1.97 5.11 -6.00
C LEU A 696 -2.78 6.40 -6.13
N ASN A 697 -3.05 7.07 -5.01
CA ASN A 697 -3.65 8.41 -5.03
C ASN A 697 -2.53 9.46 -5.15
N PRO A 698 -2.48 10.26 -6.22
CA PRO A 698 -1.45 11.27 -6.39
C PRO A 698 -1.36 12.28 -5.24
N GLN A 699 -2.49 12.62 -4.60
CA GLN A 699 -2.50 13.55 -3.46
C GLN A 699 -1.68 13.04 -2.27
N THR A 700 -1.50 11.72 -2.18
CA THR A 700 -0.79 11.09 -1.08
C THR A 700 0.72 10.97 -1.27
N ILE A 701 1.21 11.30 -2.46
CA ILE A 701 2.64 11.41 -2.75
C ILE A 701 3.10 12.73 -2.13
N LEU A 702 3.86 12.63 -1.04
CA LEU A 702 4.39 13.80 -0.31
C LEU A 702 5.84 14.05 -0.71
N ALA A 703 6.66 13.00 -0.69
CA ALA A 703 8.05 13.03 -1.11
C ALA A 703 8.23 12.42 -2.51
N GLN A 704 9.07 13.07 -3.32
CA GLN A 704 9.46 12.69 -4.67
C GLN A 704 10.86 12.07 -4.68
N PRO A 705 11.25 11.32 -5.74
CA PRO A 705 12.60 10.77 -5.85
C PRO A 705 13.73 11.80 -5.65
N ALA A 706 13.56 13.02 -6.16
CA ALA A 706 14.53 14.11 -6.00
C ALA A 706 14.82 14.47 -4.52
N ASP A 707 13.85 14.28 -3.61
CA ASP A 707 14.02 14.60 -2.19
C ASP A 707 15.09 13.74 -1.50
N MET A 708 15.40 12.55 -2.03
CA MET A 708 16.45 11.69 -1.49
C MET A 708 17.82 12.38 -1.49
N GLY A 709 18.14 13.13 -2.55
CA GLY A 709 19.41 13.84 -2.67
C GLY A 709 19.57 14.94 -1.62
N GLY A 710 18.53 15.76 -1.44
CA GLY A 710 18.52 16.81 -0.41
C GLY A 710 18.55 16.25 1.01
N LEU A 711 17.82 15.16 1.28
CA LEU A 711 17.82 14.51 2.61
C LEU A 711 19.18 13.88 2.94
N ALA A 712 19.87 13.27 1.96
CA ALA A 712 21.23 12.79 2.14
C ALA A 712 22.20 13.95 2.40
N TRP A 713 22.07 15.04 1.65
CA TRP A 713 22.89 16.23 1.88
C TRP A 713 22.72 16.79 3.30
N VAL A 714 21.47 16.86 3.81
CA VAL A 714 21.20 17.28 5.20
C VAL A 714 21.93 16.38 6.19
N ASP A 715 21.90 15.07 5.99
CA ASP A 715 22.54 14.13 6.92
C ASP A 715 24.06 14.26 6.93
N ASP A 716 24.65 14.52 5.76
CA ASP A 716 26.10 14.61 5.59
C ASP A 716 26.70 15.96 6.02
N HIS A 717 25.95 17.07 5.90
CA HIS A 717 26.51 18.43 6.00
C HIS A 717 26.04 19.24 7.21
N LEU A 718 24.83 19.01 7.73
CA LEU A 718 24.30 19.85 8.81
C LEU A 718 24.75 19.34 10.19
N PRO A 719 24.90 20.20 11.20
CA PRO A 719 25.19 19.74 12.55
C PRO A 719 23.98 19.00 13.17
N GLN A 720 24.21 18.16 14.18
CA GLN A 720 23.18 17.31 14.81
C GLN A 720 22.13 18.10 15.60
N ASP A 721 22.48 19.32 16.04
CA ASP A 721 21.60 20.25 16.74
C ASP A 721 20.87 21.22 15.79
N ALA A 722 20.99 21.04 14.47
CA ALA A 722 20.23 21.83 13.50
C ALA A 722 18.72 21.59 13.64
N THR A 723 17.97 22.69 13.74
CA THR A 723 16.51 22.71 13.61
C THR A 723 16.14 23.18 12.20
N ILE A 724 15.36 22.37 11.50
CA ILE A 724 15.04 22.57 10.09
C ILE A 724 13.55 22.88 9.91
N ALA A 725 13.24 24.06 9.36
CA ALA A 725 11.89 24.42 8.96
C ALA A 725 11.48 23.67 7.69
N VAL A 726 10.25 23.17 7.67
CA VAL A 726 9.71 22.37 6.56
C VAL A 726 8.30 22.85 6.20
N ASN A 727 7.91 22.63 4.95
CA ASN A 727 6.52 22.83 4.54
C ASN A 727 5.57 21.93 5.34
N SER A 728 4.36 22.41 5.60
CA SER A 728 3.34 21.65 6.32
C SER A 728 1.93 21.99 5.85
N TRP A 729 0.96 21.18 6.28
CA TRP A 729 -0.45 21.52 6.19
C TRP A 729 -1.24 20.95 7.38
N LYS A 730 -2.42 21.52 7.61
CA LYS A 730 -3.38 21.02 8.61
C LYS A 730 -4.01 19.72 8.12
N TRP A 731 -3.55 18.59 8.66
CA TRP A 731 -3.90 17.26 8.16
C TRP A 731 -5.19 16.69 8.76
N LEU A 732 -5.26 16.60 10.08
CA LEU A 732 -6.38 15.93 10.76
C LEU A 732 -6.73 16.63 12.08
N GLY A 733 -7.91 17.24 12.14
CA GLY A 733 -8.30 18.05 13.29
C GLY A 733 -7.33 19.21 13.47
N ASN A 734 -6.66 19.29 14.62
CA ASN A 734 -5.62 20.30 14.90
C ASN A 734 -4.19 19.76 14.73
N THR A 735 -4.01 18.61 14.06
CA THR A 735 -2.68 18.05 13.81
C THR A 735 -2.15 18.51 12.45
N TYR A 736 -0.93 19.04 12.44
CA TYR A 736 -0.15 19.34 11.25
C TYR A 736 0.68 18.13 10.82
N ALA A 737 1.00 18.07 9.52
CA ALA A 737 1.90 17.09 8.94
C ALA A 737 2.81 17.76 7.91
N GLY A 738 4.02 17.23 7.73
CA GLY A 738 4.98 17.74 6.74
C GLY A 738 4.49 17.55 5.31
N GLY A 739 4.59 18.63 4.52
CA GLY A 739 4.08 18.89 3.16
C GLY A 739 4.71 18.11 2.03
N ASP A 740 6.00 17.84 2.17
CA ASP A 740 6.91 17.42 1.11
C ASP A 740 7.96 16.43 1.66
N GLY A 741 9.11 16.31 0.97
CA GLY A 741 10.27 15.55 1.44
C GLY A 741 10.74 15.88 2.87
N GLY A 742 10.47 17.10 3.36
CA GLY A 742 10.83 17.53 4.71
C GLY A 742 10.19 16.69 5.82
N ALA A 743 9.07 16.01 5.53
CA ALA A 743 8.44 15.04 6.44
C ALA A 743 9.35 13.84 6.80
N TRP A 744 10.50 13.71 6.13
CA TRP A 744 11.48 12.64 6.31
C TRP A 744 12.74 12.98 7.10
N ILE A 745 12.94 14.26 7.47
CA ILE A 745 14.15 14.72 8.15
C ILE A 745 14.40 13.98 9.47
N VAL A 746 13.41 13.94 10.36
CA VAL A 746 13.62 13.43 11.74
C VAL A 746 14.07 11.98 11.75
N GLN A 747 13.35 11.10 11.04
CA GLN A 747 13.61 9.66 11.04
C GLN A 747 14.85 9.25 10.25
N LEU A 748 15.30 10.05 9.29
CA LEU A 748 16.46 9.72 8.47
C LEU A 748 17.75 10.33 9.02
N THR A 749 17.66 11.49 9.63
CA THR A 749 18.85 12.31 9.97
C THR A 749 19.02 12.53 11.48
N GLY A 750 18.00 12.22 12.30
CA GLY A 750 17.99 12.49 13.74
C GLY A 750 17.81 13.97 14.12
N ARG A 751 17.86 14.89 13.15
CA ARG A 751 17.75 16.34 13.37
C ARG A 751 16.31 16.77 13.64
N GLN A 752 16.14 17.90 14.32
CA GLN A 752 14.82 18.44 14.63
C GLN A 752 14.19 19.09 13.41
N SER A 753 12.87 18.97 13.32
CA SER A 753 12.07 19.63 12.30
C SER A 753 10.93 20.39 12.95
N THR A 754 10.51 21.51 12.34
CA THR A 754 9.35 22.30 12.78
C THR A 754 8.01 21.58 12.63
N THR A 755 7.97 20.50 11.84
CA THR A 755 6.78 19.67 11.68
C THR A 755 7.18 18.18 11.65
N PRO A 756 7.53 17.60 12.81
CA PRO A 756 7.94 16.21 12.90
C PRO A 756 6.77 15.25 12.61
N PRO A 757 7.02 13.93 12.47
CA PRO A 757 5.95 12.94 12.37
C PRO A 757 4.91 13.11 13.49
N ALA A 758 3.63 12.87 13.17
CA ALA A 758 2.47 13.22 14.00
C ALA A 758 2.46 12.62 15.43
N ASP A 759 3.41 11.76 15.77
CA ASP A 759 3.67 11.25 17.10
C ASP A 759 4.02 12.36 18.11
N TYR A 760 4.40 13.56 17.66
CA TYR A 760 4.54 14.76 18.51
C TYR A 760 3.26 15.09 19.30
N ASN A 761 2.07 14.73 18.77
CA ASN A 761 0.77 14.92 19.43
C ASN A 761 0.65 14.12 20.75
N TYR A 762 1.55 13.17 21.00
CA TYR A 762 1.62 12.49 22.28
C TYR A 762 2.27 13.33 23.38
N ASN A 763 2.81 14.52 23.12
CA ASN A 763 3.13 15.51 24.14
C ASN A 763 2.26 16.75 23.91
N ARG A 764 1.45 17.15 24.90
CA ARG A 764 0.51 18.27 24.74
C ARG A 764 1.21 19.62 24.60
N ALA A 765 2.27 19.85 25.37
CA ALA A 765 3.00 21.12 25.34
C ALA A 765 3.71 21.26 24.00
N TYR A 766 4.44 20.21 23.60
CA TYR A 766 5.12 20.17 22.32
C TYR A 766 4.13 20.22 21.14
N SER A 767 2.96 19.58 21.25
CA SER A 767 1.91 19.71 20.24
C SER A 767 1.35 21.11 20.11
N ALA A 768 1.25 21.87 21.20
CA ALA A 768 0.82 23.26 21.15
C ALA A 768 1.88 24.13 20.46
N GLU A 769 3.15 23.95 20.82
CA GLU A 769 4.30 24.64 20.20
C GLU A 769 4.38 24.38 18.69
N ILE A 770 4.33 23.12 18.26
CA ILE A 770 4.35 22.77 16.82
C ILE A 770 3.13 23.36 16.12
N ASN A 771 1.95 23.33 16.73
CA ASN A 771 0.75 23.87 16.08
C ASN A 771 0.82 25.41 15.97
N GLU A 772 1.28 26.11 17.01
CA GLU A 772 1.45 27.57 17.02
C GLU A 772 2.47 28.03 15.98
N PHE A 773 3.61 27.32 15.87
CA PHE A 773 4.59 27.56 14.81
C PHE A 773 3.94 27.46 13.43
N ASN A 774 3.22 26.36 13.17
CA ASN A 774 2.66 26.10 11.84
C ASN A 774 1.46 27.00 11.51
N GLU A 775 0.64 27.38 12.48
CA GLU A 775 -0.41 28.38 12.31
C GLU A 775 0.20 29.72 11.92
N THR A 776 1.22 30.18 12.64
CA THR A 776 1.89 31.45 12.33
C THR A 776 2.63 31.40 10.98
N ALA A 777 3.33 30.30 10.68
CA ALA A 777 4.04 30.15 9.42
C ALA A 777 3.11 30.21 8.20
N VAL A 778 1.92 29.61 8.28
CA VAL A 778 0.94 29.66 7.19
C VAL A 778 0.36 31.06 7.01
N ASP A 779 0.27 31.86 8.08
CA ASP A 779 -0.24 33.24 8.05
C ASP A 779 0.79 34.27 7.55
N ILE A 780 2.07 33.91 7.43
CA ILE A 780 3.10 34.77 6.82
C ILE A 780 2.91 34.79 5.30
N GLU A 781 2.43 35.92 4.78
CA GLU A 781 2.14 36.09 3.35
C GLU A 781 3.41 36.26 2.48
N ASP A 782 4.51 36.79 3.04
CA ASP A 782 5.73 37.10 2.29
C ASP A 782 7.02 36.67 3.01
N TRP A 783 7.60 35.57 2.52
CA TRP A 783 8.86 34.99 2.99
C TRP A 783 10.12 35.66 2.44
N SER A 784 9.99 36.68 1.58
CA SER A 784 11.14 37.44 1.05
C SER A 784 11.64 38.51 2.02
N THR A 785 10.94 38.72 3.12
CA THR A 785 11.19 39.80 4.09
C THR A 785 12.20 39.40 5.17
N ILE A 786 13.02 40.35 5.63
CA ILE A 786 13.97 40.13 6.74
C ILE A 786 13.23 39.73 8.02
N GLU A 787 12.03 40.29 8.23
CA GLU A 787 11.14 40.01 9.36
C GLU A 787 10.77 38.53 9.44
N SER A 788 10.44 37.90 8.30
CA SER A 788 10.08 36.47 8.26
C SER A 788 11.26 35.56 8.64
N ALA A 789 12.48 35.90 8.21
CA ALA A 789 13.70 35.17 8.59
C ALA A 789 14.09 35.41 10.06
N ASN A 790 13.88 36.62 10.57
CA ASN A 790 14.08 36.94 11.99
C ASN A 790 13.12 36.12 12.86
N TRP A 791 11.85 36.02 12.48
CA TRP A 791 10.87 35.18 13.17
C TRP A 791 11.32 33.72 13.22
N LEU A 792 11.78 33.14 12.10
CA LEU A 792 12.34 31.78 12.09
C LEU A 792 13.52 31.63 13.06
N ARG A 793 14.43 32.60 13.11
CA ARG A 793 15.58 32.60 14.04
C ARG A 793 15.13 32.66 15.50
N GLU A 794 14.10 33.43 15.81
CA GLU A 794 13.49 33.50 17.15
C GLU A 794 12.86 32.15 17.58
N GLN A 795 12.37 31.36 16.62
CA GLN A 795 11.91 29.98 16.84
C GLN A 795 13.05 28.96 16.92
N GLY A 796 14.31 29.39 16.83
CA GLY A 796 15.48 28.51 16.87
C GLY A 796 15.72 27.73 15.58
N VAL A 797 15.13 28.12 14.46
CA VAL A 797 15.37 27.51 13.15
C VAL A 797 16.75 27.93 12.64
N THR A 798 17.47 26.96 12.08
CA THR A 798 18.80 27.18 11.48
C THR A 798 18.78 27.07 9.96
N HIS A 799 17.91 26.22 9.43
CA HIS A 799 17.81 25.94 8.00
C HIS A 799 16.34 25.78 7.58
N ILE A 800 16.05 26.01 6.30
CA ILE A 800 14.76 25.72 5.68
C ILE A 800 14.98 24.64 4.62
N PHE A 801 14.21 23.56 4.67
CA PHE A 801 14.18 22.53 3.66
C PHE A 801 12.89 22.63 2.86
N VAL A 802 13.01 22.76 1.54
CA VAL A 802 11.88 22.75 0.61
C VAL A 802 12.05 21.58 -0.35
N GLY A 803 11.21 20.56 -0.20
CA GLY A 803 11.20 19.40 -1.09
C GLY A 803 10.57 19.71 -2.44
N ALA A 804 10.72 18.82 -3.41
CA ALA A 804 10.29 19.02 -4.79
C ALA A 804 8.80 19.37 -4.90
N LYS A 805 7.95 18.76 -4.06
CA LYS A 805 6.51 19.08 -4.00
C LYS A 805 6.24 20.53 -3.55
N GLY A 806 7.04 21.05 -2.62
CA GLY A 806 6.91 22.41 -2.09
C GLY A 806 5.70 22.62 -1.19
N GLY A 807 5.42 23.90 -0.91
CA GLY A 807 4.33 24.36 -0.04
C GLY A 807 4.38 25.88 0.09
N PHE A 808 4.01 26.40 1.27
CA PHE A 808 4.03 27.85 1.52
C PHE A 808 5.45 28.43 1.58
N PHE A 809 6.47 27.61 1.90
CA PHE A 809 7.86 27.95 1.65
C PHE A 809 8.17 27.79 0.16
N ASP A 810 7.98 28.88 -0.58
CA ASP A 810 8.31 28.98 -2.01
C ASP A 810 9.79 29.40 -2.21
N PRO A 811 10.63 28.58 -2.87
CA PRO A 811 12.06 28.87 -3.02
C PRO A 811 12.39 30.17 -3.75
N ALA A 812 11.59 30.57 -4.73
CA ALA A 812 11.76 31.85 -5.42
C ALA A 812 11.57 33.04 -4.48
N THR A 813 10.54 32.97 -3.63
CA THR A 813 10.29 33.97 -2.60
C THR A 813 11.40 33.98 -1.53
N LEU A 814 11.84 32.80 -1.08
CA LEU A 814 12.94 32.67 -0.12
C LEU A 814 14.28 33.19 -0.68
N SER A 815 14.55 32.98 -1.97
CA SER A 815 15.79 33.43 -2.62
C SER A 815 15.88 34.95 -2.75
N ARG A 816 14.75 35.66 -2.66
CA ARG A 816 14.70 37.13 -2.60
C ARG A 816 14.98 37.67 -1.19
N ASN A 817 15.02 36.82 -0.17
CA ASN A 817 15.32 37.23 1.20
C ASN A 817 16.84 37.46 1.38
N PRO A 818 17.29 38.68 1.70
CA PRO A 818 18.73 38.97 1.77
C PRO A 818 19.43 38.31 2.95
N THR A 819 18.69 37.70 3.89
CA THR A 819 19.24 37.01 5.07
C THR A 819 19.26 35.49 4.93
N LEU A 820 18.74 34.95 3.82
CA LEU A 820 18.77 33.51 3.52
C LEU A 820 19.82 33.24 2.45
N THR A 821 20.65 32.22 2.69
CA THR A 821 21.65 31.77 1.71
C THR A 821 21.27 30.39 1.21
N PRO A 822 21.04 30.18 -0.10
CA PRO A 822 20.85 28.84 -0.64
C PRO A 822 22.17 28.06 -0.53
N VAL A 823 22.14 26.94 0.19
CA VAL A 823 23.28 26.04 0.39
C VAL A 823 23.16 24.75 -0.41
N TYR A 824 21.95 24.45 -0.88
CA TYR A 824 21.65 23.36 -1.80
C TYR A 824 20.50 23.76 -2.73
N ALA A 825 20.64 23.52 -4.02
CA ALA A 825 19.59 23.70 -5.03
C ALA A 825 19.81 22.67 -6.14
N HIS A 826 18.92 21.68 -6.25
CA HIS A 826 19.01 20.65 -7.27
C HIS A 826 17.66 19.94 -7.46
N ASP A 827 17.22 19.79 -8.70
CA ASP A 827 15.99 19.08 -9.10
C ASP A 827 14.75 19.45 -8.26
N GLY A 828 14.56 20.75 -8.05
CA GLY A 828 13.41 21.30 -7.34
C GLY A 828 13.51 21.24 -5.81
N VAL A 829 14.59 20.67 -5.27
CA VAL A 829 14.87 20.61 -3.83
C VAL A 829 15.83 21.73 -3.43
N PHE A 830 15.46 22.48 -2.40
CA PHE A 830 16.23 23.63 -1.93
C PHE A 830 16.48 23.55 -0.43
N ILE A 831 17.67 23.95 -0.02
CA ILE A 831 18.03 24.13 1.39
C ILE A 831 18.62 25.51 1.56
N PHE A 832 18.04 26.29 2.48
CA PHE A 832 18.49 27.63 2.82
C PHE A 832 19.08 27.62 4.22
N GLU A 833 20.24 28.24 4.39
CA GLU A 833 20.81 28.58 5.70
C GLU A 833 20.32 29.97 6.12
N LEU A 834 19.92 30.10 7.38
CA LEU A 834 19.64 31.42 7.96
C LEU A 834 20.95 32.09 8.33
N GLY A 835 21.24 33.24 7.71
CA GLY A 835 22.38 34.08 8.09
C GLY A 835 22.33 34.46 9.57
N LYS A 836 23.50 34.56 10.20
CA LYS A 836 23.62 34.91 11.63
C LYS A 836 23.12 36.31 11.94
#